data_AF-A0A813PW19-F1
#
_entry.id   AF-A0A813PW19-F1
#
_cell.length_a   1.000
_cell.length_b   1.000
_cell.length_c   1.000
_cell.angle_alpha   90.00
_cell.angle_beta   90.00
_cell.angle_gamma   90.00
#
_symmetry.space_group_name_H-M   'P 1'
#
loop_
_entity.id
_entity.type
_entity.pdbx_description
1 polymer ?
#
loop_
_entity_poly.entity_id
_entity_poly.type
_entity_poly.pdbx_seq_one_letter_code
_entity_poly.pdbx_strand_id
1 'polypeptide(L)'
;MYCYCCCHYYLGKSVWFDAGAGYPIAGEVVDLTRTRISIKSLLNGKIFVFSTDDTNRVVSRIPLPPEGVNDMITMSDLSEASILWNIKVRYDHRQFYTYIGSILVAVNPYYMYHDMYSTDYVRKYENILVLHTLPAHIFATASTVHSKMLSDKINQCVVISGESGGGKTQSTKLIMNYLAAVNPGKYKLITEQILEASPLLESFGNAKTVRNDNSSRFGKYIEIYYSQKSIVGAKLSDFLLEKSRIVTHSNDERNYHVFYELLEGFDTEEKRKYGLTTPEKYFYLNQGASMAISSKSDAHDFQSLLTAMKILNFTKNEQETIFKILAAILHLGNIYFSRSVDDPGHDLIQISSKTEIEWCSHLLALNDQGLLQKLTHKVTEARDERLLSPFNLEQALDSRDAIAKALYSTLFSWLVARINQIVRVNNNVDNSIAILDIFGFENFSTNSFEQLCINYANEALQFHFNRHVFKLEQEEYAKEKLAWKKIDFADNTDCLDLIGKKPNGILQILDDESNFPKATDQSFLHKCHRVHESNRLYGKPRLLKTTFSIRHYAGEVEYDVRGFLDKNRDLLRSDVIDLFSSSRNEILANMFRDIREVYESHRGFHFKTGRFITMKAKTPTVSAKFSDSLANLIDTMTRCQPTFIRCIKPNNDKTPNKLELSVVLEQLRNTGMLETVRIRKLGFPRRYSFEQFAKRYRCLLSNSIDTTDPKEITIHILNNFPPKFTSKYQIGITKVFMRESLEYHLEKERSVILNEAASTIQRTIKSYIQRRNFEKQRHAVLILQRQYRRWIDNKK
;
A
#
# COMPACT_ATOMS: atom_id res chain seq x y z
N MET A 1 -53.69 -34.34 -15.80
CA MET A 1 -53.04 -33.80 -14.59
C MET A 1 -51.58 -33.54 -14.94
N TYR A 2 -51.25 -32.31 -15.37
CA TYR A 2 -49.90 -31.94 -15.79
C TYR A 2 -49.05 -31.65 -14.54
N CYS A 3 -47.98 -32.42 -14.34
CA CYS A 3 -47.10 -32.28 -13.18
C CYS A 3 -46.18 -31.05 -13.37
N TYR A 4 -46.34 -30.05 -12.50
CA TYR A 4 -45.70 -28.73 -12.54
C TYR A 4 -44.21 -28.71 -12.09
N CYS A 5 -43.49 -29.83 -12.04
CA CYS A 5 -42.13 -29.89 -11.44
C CYS A 5 -40.93 -29.76 -12.42
N CYS A 6 -41.09 -29.75 -13.75
CA CYS A 6 -39.95 -29.76 -14.70
C CYS A 6 -39.51 -28.40 -15.29
N CYS A 7 -39.90 -27.25 -14.73
CA CYS A 7 -39.70 -25.94 -15.40
C CYS A 7 -38.36 -25.22 -15.15
N HIS A 8 -37.36 -25.83 -14.51
CA HIS A 8 -36.15 -25.08 -14.10
C HIS A 8 -34.94 -25.18 -15.05
N TYR A 9 -34.83 -26.18 -15.94
CA TYR A 9 -33.67 -26.37 -16.81
C TYR A 9 -34.06 -26.78 -18.24
N TYR A 10 -33.28 -26.34 -19.23
CA TYR A 10 -33.42 -26.72 -20.65
C TYR A 10 -32.03 -26.88 -21.27
N LEU A 11 -31.94 -27.58 -22.40
CA LEU A 11 -30.68 -27.84 -23.09
C LEU A 11 -30.05 -26.51 -23.58
N GLY A 12 -28.76 -26.31 -23.33
CA GLY A 12 -28.05 -25.05 -23.57
C GLY A 12 -28.20 -24.02 -22.44
N LYS A 13 -28.94 -24.33 -21.37
CA LYS A 13 -29.09 -23.41 -20.24
C LYS A 13 -27.77 -23.27 -19.48
N SER A 14 -27.40 -22.02 -19.22
CA SER A 14 -26.25 -21.69 -18.38
C SER A 14 -26.57 -21.93 -16.90
N VAL A 15 -25.68 -22.64 -16.20
CA VAL A 15 -25.83 -22.99 -14.78
C VAL A 15 -24.54 -22.83 -13.98
N TRP A 16 -24.66 -22.54 -12.68
CA TRP A 16 -23.64 -22.79 -11.66
C TRP A 16 -23.82 -24.22 -11.14
N PHE A 17 -22.74 -24.98 -10.98
CA PHE A 17 -22.83 -26.31 -10.41
C PHE A 17 -21.69 -26.65 -9.45
N ASP A 18 -21.96 -27.43 -8.42
CA ASP A 18 -20.97 -27.86 -7.43
C ASP A 18 -20.27 -29.17 -7.86
N ALA A 19 -19.05 -29.01 -8.38
CA ALA A 19 -18.18 -30.12 -8.77
C ALA A 19 -17.41 -30.76 -7.60
N GLY A 20 -17.67 -30.38 -6.35
CA GLY A 20 -16.90 -30.83 -5.17
C GLY A 20 -15.60 -30.05 -4.94
N ALA A 21 -15.43 -28.89 -5.60
CA ALA A 21 -14.24 -28.04 -5.50
C ALA A 21 -14.31 -27.02 -4.34
N GLY A 22 -15.40 -27.01 -3.56
CA GLY A 22 -15.64 -26.02 -2.50
C GLY A 22 -16.22 -24.68 -2.99
N TYR A 23 -16.55 -24.59 -4.28
CA TYR A 23 -17.24 -23.45 -4.89
C TYR A 23 -17.96 -23.85 -6.19
N PRO A 24 -19.06 -23.18 -6.57
CA PRO A 24 -19.76 -23.46 -7.82
C PRO A 24 -18.95 -23.07 -9.05
N ILE A 25 -18.99 -23.91 -10.09
CA ILE A 25 -18.31 -23.73 -11.38
C ILE A 25 -19.34 -23.39 -12.47
N ALA A 26 -18.94 -22.58 -13.45
CA ALA A 26 -19.78 -22.28 -14.61
C ALA A 26 -19.90 -23.50 -15.53
N GLY A 27 -21.14 -23.84 -15.91
CA GLY A 27 -21.44 -24.90 -16.85
C GLY A 27 -22.61 -24.57 -17.77
N GLU A 28 -22.84 -25.49 -18.69
CA GLU A 28 -23.95 -25.49 -19.64
C GLU A 28 -24.61 -26.87 -19.66
N VAL A 29 -25.94 -26.91 -19.63
CA VAL A 29 -26.70 -28.15 -19.70
C VAL A 29 -26.60 -28.75 -21.10
N VAL A 30 -25.99 -29.92 -21.21
CA VAL A 30 -25.79 -30.60 -22.51
C VAL A 30 -26.71 -31.79 -22.72
N ASP A 31 -27.25 -32.37 -21.65
CA ASP A 31 -28.27 -33.40 -21.71
C ASP A 31 -29.18 -33.32 -20.48
N LEU A 32 -30.47 -33.61 -20.66
CA LEU A 32 -31.49 -33.50 -19.63
C LEU A 32 -32.52 -34.61 -19.80
N THR A 33 -32.61 -35.47 -18.79
CA THR A 33 -33.62 -36.53 -18.67
C THR A 33 -34.53 -36.25 -17.47
N ARG A 34 -35.57 -37.06 -17.27
CA ARG A 34 -36.50 -36.90 -16.13
C ARG A 34 -35.83 -37.01 -14.75
N THR A 35 -34.70 -37.69 -14.66
CA THR A 35 -34.02 -37.99 -13.38
C THR A 35 -32.57 -37.52 -13.33
N ARG A 36 -32.00 -37.07 -14.46
CA ARG A 36 -30.58 -36.68 -14.55
C ARG A 36 -30.39 -35.43 -15.39
N ILE A 37 -29.47 -34.58 -14.94
CA ILE A 37 -28.98 -33.41 -15.67
C ILE A 37 -27.47 -33.57 -15.90
N SER A 38 -27.06 -33.48 -17.16
CA SER A 38 -25.66 -33.54 -17.58
C SER A 38 -25.17 -32.15 -17.94
N ILE A 39 -24.12 -31.70 -17.26
CA ILE A 39 -23.59 -30.34 -17.35
C ILE A 39 -22.15 -30.40 -17.85
N LYS A 40 -21.87 -29.71 -18.95
CA LYS A 40 -20.51 -29.51 -19.44
C LYS A 40 -19.88 -28.33 -18.73
N SER A 41 -18.76 -28.56 -18.07
CA SER A 41 -17.97 -27.50 -17.44
C SER A 41 -17.38 -26.56 -18.48
N LEU A 42 -17.55 -25.25 -18.28
CA LEU A 42 -16.86 -24.24 -19.09
C LEU A 42 -15.38 -24.08 -18.73
N LEU A 43 -14.93 -24.69 -17.63
CA LEU A 43 -13.55 -24.58 -17.17
C LEU A 43 -12.61 -25.58 -17.86
N ASN A 44 -13.07 -26.83 -18.00
CA ASN A 44 -12.24 -27.93 -18.51
C ASN A 44 -12.96 -28.81 -19.55
N GLY A 45 -14.20 -28.49 -19.92
CA GLY A 45 -14.99 -29.25 -20.89
C GLY A 45 -15.51 -30.61 -20.38
N LYS A 46 -15.21 -31.00 -19.13
CA LYS A 46 -15.69 -32.27 -18.55
C LYS A 46 -17.19 -32.23 -18.30
N ILE A 47 -17.85 -33.37 -18.47
CA ILE A 47 -19.28 -33.54 -18.21
C ILE A 47 -19.47 -34.08 -16.80
N PHE A 48 -20.34 -33.41 -16.04
CA PHE A 48 -20.77 -33.81 -14.71
C PHE A 48 -22.25 -34.16 -14.73
N VAL A 49 -22.64 -35.23 -14.04
CA VAL A 49 -24.03 -35.71 -14.01
C VAL A 49 -24.57 -35.55 -12.59
N PHE A 50 -25.71 -34.89 -12.47
CA PHE A 50 -26.41 -34.68 -11.20
C PHE A 50 -27.84 -35.23 -11.28
N SER A 51 -28.46 -35.48 -10.13
CA SER A 51 -29.90 -35.74 -10.07
C SER A 51 -30.66 -34.47 -10.42
N THR A 52 -31.80 -34.58 -11.10
CA THR A 52 -32.71 -33.43 -11.34
C THR A 52 -33.27 -32.84 -10.05
N ASP A 53 -33.25 -33.60 -8.95
CA ASP A 53 -33.75 -33.19 -7.65
C ASP A 53 -32.70 -32.41 -6.82
N ASP A 54 -31.43 -32.39 -7.25
CA ASP A 54 -30.31 -31.70 -6.59
C ASP A 54 -30.30 -30.19 -6.88
N THR A 55 -31.42 -29.50 -6.59
CA THR A 55 -31.62 -28.07 -6.86
C THR A 55 -30.63 -27.15 -6.13
N ASN A 56 -30.03 -27.62 -5.03
CA ASN A 56 -29.01 -26.88 -4.29
C ASN A 56 -27.62 -26.97 -4.95
N ARG A 57 -27.34 -28.02 -5.74
CA ARG A 57 -26.03 -28.23 -6.37
C ARG A 57 -25.96 -27.68 -7.78
N VAL A 58 -27.10 -27.42 -8.42
CA VAL A 58 -27.19 -26.85 -9.77
C VAL A 58 -28.13 -25.66 -9.73
N VAL A 59 -27.63 -24.46 -9.98
CA VAL A 59 -28.42 -23.22 -9.94
C VAL A 59 -28.36 -22.52 -11.29
N SER A 60 -29.47 -21.96 -11.76
CA SER A 60 -29.48 -21.17 -13.00
C SER A 60 -28.52 -19.99 -12.88
N ARG A 61 -27.69 -19.74 -13.91
CA ARG A 61 -26.84 -18.54 -13.97
C ARG A 61 -27.23 -17.65 -15.14
N ILE A 62 -26.98 -16.35 -14.99
CA ILE A 62 -27.09 -15.40 -16.10
C ILE A 62 -25.75 -15.39 -16.84
N PRO A 63 -25.70 -15.67 -18.15
CA PRO A 63 -24.45 -15.66 -18.90
C PRO A 63 -23.85 -14.24 -18.90
N LEU A 64 -22.53 -14.16 -18.77
CA LEU A 64 -21.78 -12.92 -18.93
C LEU A 64 -21.54 -12.63 -20.42
N PRO A 65 -21.27 -11.36 -20.79
CA PRO A 65 -20.70 -11.05 -22.11
C PRO A 65 -19.39 -11.83 -22.34
N PRO A 66 -18.97 -12.02 -23.61
CA PRO A 66 -17.76 -12.78 -23.93
C PRO A 66 -16.50 -12.28 -23.21
N GLU A 67 -16.34 -10.95 -23.07
CA GLU A 67 -15.21 -10.31 -22.39
C GLU A 67 -15.46 -10.04 -20.90
N GLY A 68 -16.57 -10.55 -20.34
CA GLY A 68 -17.05 -10.19 -19.01
C GLY A 68 -17.58 -8.75 -18.92
N VAL A 69 -17.75 -8.25 -17.71
CA VAL A 69 -18.21 -6.88 -17.44
C VAL A 69 -17.11 -6.01 -16.84
N ASN A 70 -16.99 -4.78 -17.34
CA ASN A 70 -16.01 -3.81 -16.84
C ASN A 70 -16.29 -3.33 -15.41
N ASP A 71 -17.54 -3.33 -14.97
CA ASP A 71 -17.95 -2.94 -13.62
C ASP A 71 -18.92 -3.96 -13.02
N MET A 72 -18.54 -4.58 -11.91
CA MET A 72 -19.29 -5.67 -11.29
C MET A 72 -20.60 -5.23 -10.65
N ILE A 73 -20.82 -3.93 -10.40
CA ILE A 73 -22.13 -3.44 -9.92
C ILE A 73 -23.23 -3.58 -10.98
N THR A 74 -22.85 -3.74 -12.26
CA THR A 74 -23.79 -3.93 -13.38
C THR A 74 -24.28 -5.37 -13.50
N MET A 75 -23.62 -6.33 -12.83
CA MET A 75 -23.98 -7.74 -12.89
C MET A 75 -25.33 -8.00 -12.26
N SER A 76 -26.22 -8.72 -12.95
CA SER A 76 -27.53 -9.09 -12.40
C SER A 76 -27.43 -10.23 -11.38
N ASP A 77 -26.62 -11.25 -11.69
CA ASP A 77 -26.30 -12.37 -10.80
C ASP A 77 -25.12 -12.00 -9.88
N LEU A 78 -25.37 -11.96 -8.57
CA LEU A 78 -24.40 -11.57 -7.55
C LEU A 78 -24.18 -12.69 -6.53
N SER A 79 -23.17 -13.49 -6.82
CA SER A 79 -22.64 -14.56 -5.98
C SER A 79 -21.12 -14.53 -6.00
N GLU A 80 -20.48 -15.24 -5.07
CA GLU A 80 -19.02 -15.43 -5.11
C GLU A 80 -18.58 -16.05 -6.44
N ALA A 81 -19.35 -17.03 -6.94
CA ALA A 81 -19.10 -17.70 -8.20
C ALA A 81 -19.18 -16.75 -9.40
N SER A 82 -20.18 -15.85 -9.42
CA SER A 82 -20.32 -14.90 -10.53
C SER A 82 -19.18 -13.87 -10.57
N ILE A 83 -18.75 -13.35 -9.42
CA ILE A 83 -17.61 -12.42 -9.31
C ILE A 83 -16.31 -13.10 -9.75
N LEU A 84 -16.03 -14.29 -9.20
CA LEU A 84 -14.85 -15.07 -9.54
C LEU A 84 -14.79 -15.37 -11.05
N TRP A 85 -15.91 -15.77 -11.63
CA TRP A 85 -16.00 -16.07 -13.05
C TRP A 85 -15.81 -14.84 -13.93
N ASN A 86 -16.36 -13.68 -13.54
CA ASN A 86 -16.11 -12.44 -14.26
C ASN A 86 -14.62 -12.10 -14.29
N ILE A 87 -13.93 -12.22 -13.15
CA ILE A 87 -12.48 -12.00 -13.05
C ILE A 87 -11.73 -12.99 -13.94
N LYS A 88 -12.09 -14.29 -13.93
CA LYS A 88 -11.47 -15.31 -14.77
C LYS A 88 -11.62 -15.00 -16.26
N VAL A 89 -12.85 -14.73 -16.73
CA VAL A 89 -13.13 -14.41 -18.13
C VAL A 89 -12.34 -13.18 -18.57
N ARG A 90 -12.31 -12.13 -17.74
CA ARG A 90 -11.53 -10.92 -18.04
C ARG A 90 -10.03 -11.19 -18.10
N TYR A 91 -9.51 -11.95 -17.14
CA TYR A 91 -8.10 -12.33 -17.12
C TYR A 91 -7.70 -13.11 -18.39
N ASP A 92 -8.54 -14.04 -18.85
CA ASP A 92 -8.30 -14.81 -20.08
C ASP A 92 -8.26 -13.92 -21.33
N HIS A 93 -9.01 -12.81 -21.33
CA HIS A 93 -8.98 -11.79 -22.38
C HIS A 93 -7.93 -10.69 -22.14
N ARG A 94 -6.97 -10.90 -21.23
CA ARG A 94 -5.92 -9.93 -20.84
C ARG A 94 -6.46 -8.60 -20.32
N GLN A 95 -7.65 -8.62 -19.71
CA GLN A 95 -8.27 -7.49 -19.01
C GLN A 95 -8.01 -7.62 -17.51
N PHE A 96 -6.90 -7.05 -17.03
CA PHE A 96 -6.44 -7.25 -15.64
C PHE A 96 -7.10 -6.34 -14.60
N TYR A 97 -7.87 -5.36 -15.05
CA TYR A 97 -8.53 -4.36 -14.20
C TYR A 97 -10.04 -4.48 -14.31
N THR A 98 -10.74 -4.38 -13.17
CA THR A 98 -12.21 -4.44 -13.11
C THR A 98 -12.73 -3.48 -12.05
N TYR A 99 -13.79 -2.73 -12.35
CA TYR A 99 -14.41 -1.82 -11.39
C TYR A 99 -15.40 -2.52 -10.45
N ILE A 100 -15.53 -1.94 -9.26
CA ILE A 100 -16.67 -2.09 -8.36
C ILE A 100 -17.13 -0.67 -8.04
N GLY A 101 -17.89 -0.07 -8.96
CA GLY A 101 -18.12 1.37 -8.93
C GLY A 101 -16.80 2.14 -9.01
N SER A 102 -16.55 2.99 -8.02
CA SER A 102 -15.30 3.74 -7.87
C SER A 102 -14.09 2.96 -7.32
N ILE A 103 -14.28 1.71 -6.85
CA ILE A 103 -13.19 0.84 -6.39
C ILE A 103 -12.59 0.10 -7.59
N LEU A 104 -11.27 -0.10 -7.59
CA LEU A 104 -10.57 -0.86 -8.65
C LEU A 104 -10.05 -2.20 -8.12
N VAL A 105 -10.38 -3.29 -8.80
CA VAL A 105 -9.74 -4.60 -8.63
C VAL A 105 -8.66 -4.76 -9.70
N ALA A 106 -7.44 -5.10 -9.29
CA ALA A 106 -6.29 -5.30 -10.15
C ALA A 106 -5.72 -6.71 -9.95
N VAL A 107 -5.76 -7.56 -10.98
CA VAL A 107 -5.20 -8.91 -10.93
C VAL A 107 -3.80 -8.90 -11.51
N ASN A 108 -2.81 -9.38 -10.76
CA ASN A 108 -1.42 -9.36 -11.21
C ASN A 108 -1.23 -10.24 -12.46
N PRO A 109 -0.75 -9.71 -13.61
CA PRO A 109 -0.49 -10.54 -14.79
C PRO A 109 0.80 -11.36 -14.71
N TYR A 110 1.69 -11.10 -13.74
CA TYR A 110 3.08 -11.58 -13.68
C TYR A 110 3.93 -11.26 -14.93
N TYR A 111 3.43 -10.38 -15.79
CA TYR A 111 4.12 -9.92 -16.99
C TYR A 111 3.79 -8.45 -17.26
N MET A 112 4.81 -7.63 -17.55
CA MET A 112 4.63 -6.21 -17.85
C MET A 112 4.31 -6.02 -19.33
N TYR A 113 3.03 -5.79 -19.64
CA TYR A 113 2.58 -5.48 -21.00
C TYR A 113 2.81 -3.99 -21.31
N HIS A 114 4.00 -3.65 -21.84
CA HIS A 114 4.43 -2.26 -22.06
C HIS A 114 3.42 -1.40 -22.83
N ASP A 115 2.69 -1.98 -23.80
CA ASP A 115 1.69 -1.26 -24.61
C ASP A 115 0.56 -0.65 -23.76
N MET A 116 0.18 -1.30 -22.66
CA MET A 116 -0.90 -0.84 -21.76
C MET A 116 -0.46 0.26 -20.78
N TYR A 117 0.85 0.47 -20.65
CA TYR A 117 1.43 1.42 -19.70
C TYR A 117 2.27 2.50 -20.38
N SER A 118 2.13 2.63 -21.70
CA SER A 118 2.82 3.63 -22.52
C SER A 118 2.33 5.05 -22.24
N THR A 119 3.14 6.04 -22.61
CA THR A 119 2.79 7.47 -22.53
C THR A 119 1.57 7.82 -23.38
N ASP A 120 1.36 7.13 -24.50
CA ASP A 120 0.15 7.30 -25.31
C ASP A 120 -1.10 6.76 -24.61
N TYR A 121 -0.96 5.67 -23.85
CA TYR A 121 -2.02 5.19 -22.97
C TYR A 121 -2.33 6.17 -21.83
N VAL A 122 -1.31 6.82 -21.26
CA VAL A 122 -1.52 7.91 -20.27
C VAL A 122 -2.37 9.02 -20.88
N ARG A 123 -2.00 9.52 -22.07
CA ARG A 123 -2.75 10.57 -22.78
C ARG A 123 -4.20 10.18 -23.06
N LYS A 124 -4.45 8.90 -23.37
CA LYS A 124 -5.79 8.37 -23.58
C LYS A 124 -6.69 8.52 -22.33
N TYR A 125 -6.12 8.40 -21.13
CA TYR A 125 -6.84 8.55 -19.87
C TYR A 125 -6.74 9.96 -19.25
N GLU A 126 -5.94 10.84 -19.84
CA GLU A 126 -5.80 12.23 -19.42
C GLU A 126 -7.11 13.01 -19.65
N ASN A 127 -7.45 13.90 -18.70
CA ASN A 127 -8.63 14.77 -18.77
C ASN A 127 -10.00 14.04 -18.86
N ILE A 128 -10.05 12.75 -18.55
CA ILE A 128 -11.32 12.04 -18.40
C ILE A 128 -11.98 12.46 -17.09
N LEU A 129 -12.96 13.36 -17.21
CA LEU A 129 -13.72 13.88 -16.07
C LEU A 129 -14.72 12.87 -15.49
N VAL A 130 -15.09 11.85 -16.28
CA VAL A 130 -16.14 10.90 -15.92
C VAL A 130 -15.61 9.47 -15.98
N LEU A 131 -15.47 8.85 -14.79
CA LEU A 131 -15.12 7.44 -14.62
C LEU A 131 -16.09 6.55 -15.44
N HIS A 132 -15.63 5.40 -15.94
CA HIS A 132 -16.38 4.47 -16.82
C HIS A 132 -16.57 4.92 -18.28
N THR A 133 -16.09 6.10 -18.68
CA THR A 133 -16.07 6.50 -20.11
C THR A 133 -15.14 5.61 -20.93
N LEU A 134 -14.05 5.15 -20.31
CA LEU A 134 -13.12 4.18 -20.86
C LEU A 134 -13.13 2.88 -20.03
N PRO A 135 -12.58 1.78 -20.58
CA PRO A 135 -12.43 0.53 -19.87
C PRO A 135 -11.68 0.69 -18.53
N ALA A 136 -11.89 -0.28 -17.64
CA ALA A 136 -11.24 -0.27 -16.34
C ALA A 136 -9.72 -0.26 -16.48
N HIS A 137 -9.07 0.70 -15.83
CA HIS A 137 -7.62 0.85 -15.85
C HIS A 137 -7.13 1.64 -14.64
N ILE A 138 -5.89 1.40 -14.22
CA ILE A 138 -5.28 2.14 -13.11
C ILE A 138 -5.10 3.63 -13.41
N PHE A 139 -4.82 3.98 -14.66
CA PHE A 139 -4.73 5.39 -15.11
C PHE A 139 -6.07 6.11 -15.05
N ALA A 140 -7.20 5.42 -15.23
CA ALA A 140 -8.51 6.02 -15.04
C ALA A 140 -8.74 6.41 -13.57
N THR A 141 -8.31 5.55 -12.64
CA THR A 141 -8.34 5.84 -11.20
C THR A 141 -7.43 7.02 -10.86
N ALA A 142 -6.19 7.02 -11.38
CA ALA A 142 -5.24 8.13 -11.17
C ALA A 142 -5.76 9.46 -11.74
N SER A 143 -6.34 9.44 -12.95
CA SER A 143 -7.01 10.57 -13.60
C SER A 143 -8.15 11.12 -12.75
N THR A 144 -9.02 10.23 -12.26
CA THR A 144 -10.16 10.59 -11.41
C THR A 144 -9.71 11.23 -10.10
N VAL A 145 -8.71 10.66 -9.43
CA VAL A 145 -8.14 11.20 -8.19
C VAL A 145 -7.53 12.58 -8.42
N HIS A 146 -6.75 12.74 -9.50
CA HIS A 146 -6.13 14.01 -9.86
C HIS A 146 -7.19 15.09 -10.17
N SER A 147 -8.19 14.77 -11.00
CA SER A 147 -9.25 15.71 -11.36
C SER A 147 -10.12 16.11 -10.16
N LYS A 148 -10.47 15.16 -9.27
CA LYS A 148 -11.24 15.44 -8.04
C LYS A 148 -10.47 16.32 -7.07
N MET A 149 -9.18 16.07 -6.87
CA MET A 149 -8.33 16.95 -6.05
C MET A 149 -8.40 18.39 -6.55
N LEU A 150 -8.30 18.60 -7.88
CA LEU A 150 -8.33 19.93 -8.50
C LEU A 150 -9.72 20.59 -8.46
N SER A 151 -10.80 19.82 -8.61
CA SER A 151 -12.16 20.37 -8.63
C SER A 151 -12.71 20.66 -7.24
N ASP A 152 -12.48 19.73 -6.31
CA ASP A 152 -13.16 19.72 -5.01
C ASP A 152 -12.30 20.41 -3.94
N LYS A 153 -11.01 20.65 -4.22
CA LYS A 153 -10.02 21.19 -3.28
C LYS A 153 -9.93 20.39 -1.97
N ILE A 154 -10.12 19.07 -2.07
CA ILE A 154 -9.99 18.13 -0.96
C ILE A 154 -8.80 17.22 -1.21
N ASN A 155 -8.00 16.98 -0.18
CA ASN A 155 -6.87 16.06 -0.24
C ASN A 155 -7.35 14.63 -0.52
N GLN A 156 -6.67 13.94 -1.42
CA GLN A 156 -7.03 12.57 -1.83
C GLN A 156 -6.06 11.57 -1.23
N CYS A 157 -6.51 10.35 -0.97
CA CYS A 157 -5.66 9.24 -0.54
C CYS A 157 -5.99 7.99 -1.36
N VAL A 158 -4.99 7.39 -2.01
CA VAL A 158 -5.13 6.12 -2.72
C VAL A 158 -4.59 5.01 -1.83
N VAL A 159 -5.47 4.11 -1.43
CA VAL A 159 -5.17 2.98 -0.55
C VAL A 159 -5.06 1.71 -1.39
N ILE A 160 -3.84 1.20 -1.55
CA ILE A 160 -3.56 -0.01 -2.31
C ILE A 160 -3.36 -1.17 -1.35
N SER A 161 -4.18 -2.21 -1.49
CA SER A 161 -4.20 -3.34 -0.54
C SER A 161 -4.30 -4.67 -1.27
N GLY A 162 -3.87 -5.75 -0.62
CA GLY A 162 -3.82 -7.10 -1.19
C GLY A 162 -2.70 -7.92 -0.58
N GLU A 163 -2.72 -9.23 -0.80
CA GLU A 163 -1.70 -10.15 -0.30
C GLU A 163 -0.30 -9.86 -0.87
N SER A 164 0.74 -10.42 -0.23
CA SER A 164 2.10 -10.37 -0.77
C SER A 164 2.16 -11.00 -2.17
N GLY A 165 2.75 -10.28 -3.13
CA GLY A 165 2.79 -10.68 -4.54
C GLY A 165 1.57 -10.24 -5.39
N GLY A 166 0.58 -9.54 -4.83
CA GLY A 166 -0.59 -9.04 -5.57
C GLY A 166 -0.32 -7.87 -6.55
N GLY A 167 0.88 -7.27 -6.54
CA GLY A 167 1.23 -6.16 -7.44
C GLY A 167 0.96 -4.75 -6.89
N LYS A 168 0.95 -4.58 -5.56
CA LYS A 168 0.73 -3.29 -4.88
C LYS A 168 1.77 -2.24 -5.29
N THR A 169 3.06 -2.55 -5.14
CA THR A 169 4.17 -1.66 -5.49
C THR A 169 4.21 -1.27 -6.97
N GLN A 170 3.87 -2.19 -7.87
CA GLN A 170 3.77 -1.88 -9.29
C GLN A 170 2.59 -0.93 -9.58
N SER A 171 1.48 -1.13 -8.87
CA SER A 171 0.32 -0.23 -8.95
C SER A 171 0.66 1.17 -8.45
N THR A 172 1.42 1.29 -7.35
CA THR A 172 1.98 2.56 -6.86
C THR A 172 2.81 3.25 -7.93
N LYS A 173 3.77 2.55 -8.53
CA LYS A 173 4.63 3.10 -9.61
C LYS A 173 3.82 3.60 -10.80
N LEU A 174 2.82 2.84 -11.24
CA LEU A 174 1.97 3.24 -12.36
C LEU A 174 1.18 4.51 -12.08
N ILE A 175 0.65 4.68 -10.87
CA ILE A 175 -0.04 5.91 -10.46
C ILE A 175 0.95 7.08 -10.41
N MET A 176 2.12 6.88 -9.80
CA MET A 176 3.17 7.89 -9.73
C MET A 176 3.60 8.35 -11.14
N ASN A 177 3.83 7.42 -12.06
CA ASN A 177 4.19 7.70 -13.45
C ASN A 177 3.09 8.48 -14.19
N TYR A 178 1.82 8.11 -13.96
CA TYR A 178 0.69 8.87 -14.50
C TYR A 178 0.69 10.32 -13.99
N LEU A 179 0.77 10.53 -12.67
CA LEU A 179 0.75 11.85 -12.05
C LEU A 179 1.93 12.72 -12.51
N ALA A 180 3.09 12.10 -12.69
CA ALA A 180 4.27 12.75 -13.23
C ALA A 180 4.09 13.19 -14.70
N ALA A 181 3.52 12.31 -15.53
CA ALA A 181 3.32 12.56 -16.95
C ALA A 181 2.29 13.67 -17.23
N VAL A 182 1.26 13.80 -16.40
CA VAL A 182 0.22 14.85 -16.54
C VAL A 182 0.60 16.18 -15.88
N ASN A 183 1.78 16.27 -15.23
CA ASN A 183 2.22 17.48 -14.55
C ASN A 183 2.60 18.58 -15.58
N PRO A 184 2.01 19.79 -15.54
CA PRO A 184 2.21 20.84 -16.55
C PRO A 184 3.61 21.50 -16.59
N GLY A 185 4.59 21.00 -15.83
CA GLY A 185 6.00 21.12 -16.22
C GLY A 185 6.83 22.25 -15.60
N LYS A 186 6.34 22.96 -14.56
CA LYS A 186 7.16 23.97 -13.86
C LYS A 186 8.29 23.35 -13.02
N TYR A 187 8.10 22.12 -12.53
CA TYR A 187 9.04 21.41 -11.65
C TYR A 187 9.30 19.98 -12.14
N LYS A 188 9.83 19.84 -13.37
CA LYS A 188 10.13 18.50 -13.94
C LYS A 188 11.16 17.74 -13.10
N LEU A 189 12.23 18.42 -12.66
CA LEU A 189 13.29 17.81 -11.86
C LEU A 189 12.75 17.23 -10.53
N ILE A 190 11.89 17.96 -9.81
CA ILE A 190 11.36 17.44 -8.54
C ILE A 190 10.47 16.23 -8.76
N THR A 191 9.72 16.23 -9.87
CA THR A 191 8.86 15.12 -10.25
C THR A 191 9.70 13.87 -10.52
N GLU A 192 10.78 14.03 -11.28
CA GLU A 192 11.75 12.97 -11.56
C GLU A 192 12.40 12.44 -10.27
N GLN A 193 12.86 13.33 -9.38
CA GLN A 193 13.43 12.96 -8.08
C GLN A 193 12.44 12.15 -7.21
N ILE A 194 11.15 12.50 -7.22
CA ILE A 194 10.12 11.75 -6.50
C ILE A 194 9.98 10.32 -7.07
N LEU A 195 10.07 10.14 -8.40
CA LEU A 195 10.01 8.82 -9.03
C LEU A 195 11.26 7.98 -8.69
N GLU A 196 12.44 8.59 -8.78
CA GLU A 196 13.75 7.95 -8.52
C GLU A 196 13.99 7.61 -7.04
N ALA A 197 13.24 8.21 -6.12
CA ALA A 197 13.23 7.76 -4.73
C ALA A 197 12.75 6.30 -4.58
N SER A 198 11.93 5.79 -5.50
CA SER A 198 11.38 4.43 -5.38
C SER A 198 12.43 3.33 -5.64
N PRO A 199 13.18 3.32 -6.77
CA PRO A 199 14.26 2.36 -6.98
C PRO A 199 15.29 2.32 -5.84
N LEU A 200 15.67 3.50 -5.31
CA LEU A 200 16.57 3.59 -4.18
C LEU A 200 16.01 2.84 -2.97
N LEU A 201 14.78 3.16 -2.54
CA LEU A 201 14.19 2.53 -1.36
C LEU A 201 13.87 1.05 -1.56
N GLU A 202 13.63 0.60 -2.79
CA GLU A 202 13.46 -0.83 -3.07
C GLU A 202 14.76 -1.59 -2.89
N SER A 203 15.90 -1.01 -3.27
CA SER A 203 17.22 -1.62 -3.04
C SER A 203 17.45 -1.84 -1.53
N PHE A 204 17.08 -0.87 -0.69
CA PHE A 204 17.29 -0.90 0.77
C PHE A 204 16.12 -1.46 1.59
N GLY A 205 14.96 -1.67 0.99
CA GLY A 205 13.72 -1.97 1.74
C GLY A 205 12.94 -3.16 1.19
N ASN A 206 13.34 -3.69 0.03
CA ASN A 206 12.75 -4.90 -0.51
C ASN A 206 13.72 -6.08 -0.43
N ALA A 207 13.13 -7.28 -0.37
CA ALA A 207 13.86 -8.53 -0.36
C ALA A 207 13.06 -9.65 -1.02
N LYS A 208 13.75 -10.72 -1.38
CA LYS A 208 13.11 -11.97 -1.81
C LYS A 208 12.53 -12.70 -0.60
N THR A 209 11.25 -13.03 -0.72
CA THR A 209 10.52 -13.97 0.14
C THR A 209 10.09 -15.17 -0.70
N VAL A 210 9.63 -16.23 -0.03
CA VAL A 210 9.04 -17.41 -0.70
C VAL A 210 7.92 -17.01 -1.68
N ARG A 211 7.13 -15.99 -1.33
CA ARG A 211 5.94 -15.57 -2.08
C ARG A 211 6.21 -14.51 -3.16
N ASN A 212 7.24 -13.69 -3.02
CA ASN A 212 7.54 -12.56 -3.90
C ASN A 212 9.04 -12.25 -3.89
N ASP A 213 9.65 -12.17 -5.07
CA ASP A 213 11.10 -11.94 -5.23
C ASP A 213 11.52 -10.49 -5.00
N ASN A 214 10.58 -9.54 -5.05
CA ASN A 214 10.80 -8.13 -4.74
C ASN A 214 9.70 -7.66 -3.75
N SER A 215 9.69 -8.24 -2.55
CA SER A 215 8.69 -7.94 -1.53
C SER A 215 9.11 -6.74 -0.70
N SER A 216 8.26 -5.71 -0.65
CA SER A 216 8.44 -4.60 0.30
C SER A 216 8.39 -5.11 1.73
N ARG A 217 9.45 -4.85 2.49
CA ARG A 217 9.61 -5.18 3.92
C ARG A 217 9.52 -3.93 4.80
N PHE A 218 8.91 -2.88 4.26
CA PHE A 218 8.48 -1.66 4.94
C PHE A 218 7.23 -1.13 4.26
N GLY A 219 6.41 -0.37 4.98
CA GLY A 219 5.29 0.38 4.46
C GLY A 219 5.73 1.76 3.97
N LYS A 220 5.22 2.18 2.83
CA LYS A 220 5.54 3.44 2.16
C LYS A 220 4.28 4.29 2.04
N TYR A 221 4.35 5.51 2.58
CA TYR A 221 3.32 6.51 2.39
C TYR A 221 3.92 7.72 1.68
N ILE A 222 3.44 8.00 0.47
CA ILE A 222 3.93 9.09 -0.38
C ILE A 222 2.84 10.14 -0.47
N GLU A 223 3.06 11.30 0.12
CA GLU A 223 2.22 12.49 -0.08
C GLU A 223 2.83 13.37 -1.16
N ILE A 224 2.11 13.59 -2.25
CA ILE A 224 2.50 14.51 -3.32
C ILE A 224 1.74 15.82 -3.13
N TYR A 225 2.48 16.93 -3.05
CA TYR A 225 1.92 18.25 -2.82
C TYR A 225 1.73 19.01 -4.14
N TYR A 226 0.57 19.65 -4.27
CA TYR A 226 0.19 20.44 -5.44
C TYR A 226 0.01 21.91 -5.08
N SER A 227 0.44 22.78 -5.98
CA SER A 227 0.12 24.21 -5.99
C SER A 227 -0.16 24.65 -7.41
N GLN A 228 -1.25 25.40 -7.64
CA GLN A 228 -1.64 25.88 -8.97
C GLN A 228 -1.64 24.76 -10.04
N LYS A 229 -2.17 23.58 -9.68
CA LYS A 229 -2.24 22.37 -10.52
C LYS A 229 -0.90 21.71 -10.88
N SER A 230 0.22 22.15 -10.30
CA SER A 230 1.54 21.57 -10.53
C SER A 230 2.04 20.87 -9.27
N ILE A 231 2.79 19.78 -9.45
CA ILE A 231 3.52 19.13 -8.35
C ILE A 231 4.61 20.10 -7.87
N VAL A 232 4.59 20.44 -6.59
CA VAL A 232 5.58 21.33 -5.96
C VAL A 232 6.53 20.61 -5.02
N GLY A 233 6.22 19.37 -4.62
CA GLY A 233 7.08 18.57 -3.78
C GLY A 233 6.38 17.32 -3.28
N ALA A 234 7.04 16.58 -2.40
CA ALA A 234 6.47 15.41 -1.76
C ALA A 234 6.95 15.25 -0.32
N LYS A 235 6.29 14.36 0.42
CA LYS A 235 6.75 13.80 1.69
C LYS A 235 6.61 12.30 1.63
N LEU A 236 7.71 11.63 1.95
CA LEU A 236 7.79 10.20 2.13
C LEU A 236 7.75 9.89 3.62
N SER A 237 6.96 8.91 4.02
CA SER A 237 6.98 8.35 5.38
C SER A 237 7.08 6.84 5.29
N ASP A 238 8.06 6.28 5.98
CA ASP A 238 8.25 4.84 6.11
C ASP A 238 7.61 4.32 7.39
N PHE A 239 7.18 3.07 7.36
CA PHE A 239 6.58 2.37 8.49
C PHE A 239 7.12 0.95 8.56
N LEU A 240 7.60 0.52 9.74
CA LEU A 240 7.94 -0.89 10.01
C LEU A 240 8.96 -1.51 9.03
N LEU A 241 10.21 -1.06 9.08
CA LEU A 241 11.30 -1.81 8.46
C LEU A 241 11.51 -3.16 9.19
N GLU A 242 11.50 -4.28 8.47
CA GLU A 242 11.80 -5.61 9.02
C GLU A 242 13.30 -5.74 9.37
N LYS A 243 13.69 -5.27 10.56
CA LYS A 243 15.10 -5.26 10.99
C LYS A 243 15.68 -6.68 11.15
N SER A 244 14.87 -7.66 11.54
CA SER A 244 15.36 -9.03 11.75
C SER A 244 15.93 -9.67 10.49
N ARG A 245 15.44 -9.27 9.30
CA ARG A 245 15.95 -9.75 8.01
C ARG A 245 17.45 -9.53 7.80
N ILE A 246 18.00 -8.49 8.43
CA ILE A 246 19.41 -8.12 8.32
C ILE A 246 20.31 -9.23 8.84
N VAL A 247 19.89 -9.90 9.93
CA VAL A 247 20.72 -10.88 10.63
C VAL A 247 20.24 -12.31 10.45
N THR A 248 18.95 -12.49 10.14
CA THR A 248 18.30 -13.79 10.02
C THR A 248 17.25 -13.78 8.91
N HIS A 249 17.25 -14.81 8.06
CA HIS A 249 16.21 -15.02 7.05
C HIS A 249 16.01 -16.53 6.80
N SER A 250 14.82 -16.91 6.33
CA SER A 250 14.46 -18.31 6.13
C SER A 250 15.09 -18.90 4.86
N ASN A 251 15.05 -20.22 4.73
CA ASN A 251 15.41 -20.91 3.48
C ASN A 251 14.61 -20.34 2.29
N ASP A 252 15.26 -20.24 1.13
CA ASP A 252 14.77 -19.64 -0.11
C ASP A 252 14.45 -18.13 -0.04
N GLU A 253 14.74 -17.47 1.08
CA GLU A 253 14.69 -16.01 1.18
C GLU A 253 16.08 -15.39 1.00
N ARG A 254 16.10 -14.07 0.78
CA ARG A 254 17.32 -13.26 0.79
C ARG A 254 17.24 -12.18 1.87
N ASN A 255 18.41 -11.65 2.18
CA ASN A 255 18.53 -10.34 2.81
C ASN A 255 18.08 -9.21 1.83
N TYR A 256 18.17 -7.95 2.24
CA TYR A 256 17.85 -6.81 1.38
C TYR A 256 18.69 -6.77 0.10
N HIS A 257 18.07 -6.34 -1.00
CA HIS A 257 18.69 -6.40 -2.33
C HIS A 257 20.02 -5.65 -2.41
N VAL A 258 20.15 -4.51 -1.73
CA VAL A 258 21.34 -3.65 -1.76
C VAL A 258 22.63 -4.40 -1.42
N PHE A 259 22.59 -5.44 -0.57
CA PHE A 259 23.80 -6.20 -0.25
C PHE A 259 24.29 -7.03 -1.44
N TYR A 260 23.38 -7.65 -2.18
CA TYR A 260 23.71 -8.45 -3.37
C TYR A 260 24.07 -7.53 -4.54
N GLU A 261 23.33 -6.42 -4.71
CA GLU A 261 23.62 -5.39 -5.71
C GLU A 261 25.01 -4.77 -5.50
N LEU A 262 25.39 -4.46 -4.25
CA LEU A 262 26.72 -3.95 -3.92
C LEU A 262 27.83 -4.95 -4.28
N LEU A 263 27.64 -6.23 -3.92
CA LEU A 263 28.63 -7.28 -4.16
C LEU A 263 28.76 -7.66 -5.63
N GLU A 264 27.69 -7.61 -6.43
CA GLU A 264 27.76 -7.89 -7.87
C GLU A 264 28.12 -6.65 -8.70
N GLY A 265 27.79 -5.46 -8.20
CA GLY A 265 27.97 -4.20 -8.91
C GLY A 265 29.38 -3.60 -8.82
N PHE A 266 30.12 -3.87 -7.75
CA PHE A 266 31.50 -3.38 -7.58
C PHE A 266 32.52 -4.15 -8.40
N ASP A 267 33.51 -3.41 -8.92
CA ASP A 267 34.68 -4.00 -9.54
C ASP A 267 35.65 -4.59 -8.49
N THR A 268 36.77 -5.16 -8.97
CA THR A 268 37.74 -5.83 -8.08
C THR A 268 38.51 -4.84 -7.19
N GLU A 269 38.73 -3.60 -7.64
CA GLU A 269 39.42 -2.58 -6.85
C GLU A 269 38.50 -1.98 -5.79
N GLU A 270 37.25 -1.71 -6.14
CA GLU A 270 36.20 -1.28 -5.22
C GLU A 270 35.95 -2.33 -4.14
N LYS A 271 35.84 -3.61 -4.51
CA LYS A 271 35.73 -4.70 -3.52
C LYS A 271 36.91 -4.70 -2.56
N ARG A 272 38.14 -4.56 -3.06
CA ARG A 272 39.35 -4.50 -2.24
C ARG A 272 39.34 -3.29 -1.29
N LYS A 273 38.84 -2.14 -1.74
CA LYS A 273 38.71 -0.91 -0.93
C LYS A 273 37.83 -1.13 0.31
N TYR A 274 36.78 -1.94 0.18
CA TYR A 274 35.81 -2.19 1.26
C TYR A 274 36.01 -3.53 1.98
N GLY A 275 37.03 -4.33 1.65
CA GLY A 275 37.21 -5.67 2.22
C GLY A 275 36.17 -6.69 1.73
N LEU A 276 35.50 -6.41 0.61
CA LEU A 276 34.38 -7.18 0.12
C LEU A 276 34.79 -8.37 -0.74
N THR A 277 34.02 -9.46 -0.67
CA THR A 277 34.26 -10.69 -1.44
C THR A 277 32.98 -11.17 -2.14
N THR A 278 32.57 -12.43 -1.95
CA THR A 278 31.38 -13.01 -2.56
C THR A 278 30.29 -13.24 -1.51
N PRO A 279 29.00 -13.26 -1.87
CA PRO A 279 27.90 -13.38 -0.90
C PRO A 279 27.98 -14.62 0.01
N GLU A 280 28.55 -15.72 -0.48
CA GLU A 280 28.70 -16.99 0.26
C GLU A 280 29.55 -16.84 1.52
N LYS A 281 30.47 -15.89 1.51
CA LYS A 281 31.43 -15.67 2.60
C LYS A 281 30.87 -14.85 3.75
N TYR A 282 29.68 -14.28 3.62
CA TYR A 282 29.06 -13.46 4.65
C TYR A 282 27.92 -14.19 5.35
N PHE A 283 28.06 -14.37 6.66
CA PHE A 283 27.06 -15.06 7.50
C PHE A 283 25.66 -14.46 7.36
N TYR A 284 25.53 -13.15 7.19
CA TYR A 284 24.22 -12.50 7.02
C TYR A 284 23.58 -12.68 5.64
N LEU A 285 24.29 -13.26 4.67
CA LEU A 285 23.79 -13.46 3.30
C LEU A 285 23.65 -14.94 2.91
N ASN A 286 24.31 -15.85 3.61
CA ASN A 286 24.41 -17.26 3.23
C ASN A 286 23.43 -18.21 3.94
N GLN A 287 22.58 -17.70 4.83
CA GLN A 287 21.64 -18.52 5.62
C GLN A 287 20.49 -19.09 4.79
N GLY A 288 19.96 -18.33 3.83
CA GLY A 288 18.77 -18.71 3.07
C GLY A 288 19.03 -19.64 1.88
N ALA A 289 20.29 -20.01 1.60
CA ALA A 289 20.69 -20.85 0.46
C ALA A 289 20.21 -20.37 -0.94
N SER A 290 19.77 -19.10 -1.06
CA SER A 290 19.22 -18.52 -2.29
C SER A 290 19.98 -17.25 -2.69
N MET A 291 21.17 -17.41 -3.27
CA MET A 291 22.06 -16.29 -3.62
C MET A 291 21.90 -15.76 -5.05
N ALA A 292 20.91 -16.21 -5.82
CA ALA A 292 20.57 -15.68 -7.15
C ALA A 292 19.04 -15.56 -7.32
N ILE A 293 18.58 -14.57 -8.09
CA ILE A 293 17.19 -14.46 -8.54
C ILE A 293 17.18 -14.59 -10.05
N SER A 294 16.58 -15.67 -10.58
CA SER A 294 16.63 -15.97 -12.02
C SER A 294 16.01 -14.89 -12.90
N SER A 295 15.09 -14.08 -12.37
CA SER A 295 14.38 -13.03 -13.10
C SER A 295 15.03 -11.65 -13.03
N LYS A 296 16.16 -11.49 -12.33
CA LYS A 296 16.78 -10.18 -12.05
C LYS A 296 18.30 -10.25 -12.17
N SER A 297 18.92 -9.14 -12.59
CA SER A 297 20.37 -8.95 -12.55
C SER A 297 20.73 -7.96 -11.45
N ASP A 298 21.40 -8.44 -10.40
CA ASP A 298 21.82 -7.61 -9.26
C ASP A 298 22.82 -6.52 -9.70
N ALA A 299 23.67 -6.79 -10.72
CA ALA A 299 24.60 -5.80 -11.28
C ALA A 299 23.88 -4.66 -12.04
N HIS A 300 22.85 -4.99 -12.83
CA HIS A 300 22.03 -3.98 -13.50
C HIS A 300 21.28 -3.10 -12.49
N ASP A 301 20.75 -3.72 -11.45
CA ASP A 301 19.99 -3.01 -10.43
C ASP A 301 20.90 -2.12 -9.58
N PHE A 302 22.16 -2.50 -9.36
CA PHE A 302 23.17 -1.60 -8.80
C PHE A 302 23.43 -0.36 -9.66
N GLN A 303 23.51 -0.51 -10.99
CA GLN A 303 23.64 0.65 -11.90
C GLN A 303 22.40 1.56 -11.84
N SER A 304 21.22 0.96 -11.70
CA SER A 304 19.97 1.70 -11.49
C SER A 304 19.99 2.45 -10.15
N LEU A 305 20.50 1.84 -9.09
CA LEU A 305 20.70 2.46 -7.78
C LEU A 305 21.65 3.67 -7.85
N LEU A 306 22.80 3.53 -8.52
CA LEU A 306 23.75 4.63 -8.72
C LEU A 306 23.13 5.79 -9.52
N THR A 307 22.33 5.46 -10.54
CA THR A 307 21.60 6.45 -11.34
C THR A 307 20.57 7.21 -10.48
N ALA A 308 19.80 6.49 -9.66
CA ALA A 308 18.85 7.08 -8.73
C ALA A 308 19.54 7.99 -7.70
N MET A 309 20.66 7.55 -7.10
CA MET A 309 21.47 8.36 -6.18
C MET A 309 21.97 9.64 -6.84
N LYS A 310 22.37 9.58 -8.12
CA LYS A 310 22.82 10.75 -8.89
C LYS A 310 21.67 11.75 -9.11
N ILE A 311 20.49 11.30 -9.51
CA ILE A 311 19.32 12.17 -9.76
C ILE A 311 18.82 12.81 -8.45
N LEU A 312 18.90 12.06 -7.35
CA LEU A 312 18.62 12.53 -5.99
C LEU A 312 19.75 13.40 -5.41
N ASN A 313 20.77 13.77 -6.19
CA ASN A 313 21.87 14.62 -5.75
C ASN A 313 22.62 14.12 -4.50
N PHE A 314 22.77 12.80 -4.33
CA PHE A 314 23.67 12.26 -3.33
C PHE A 314 25.12 12.58 -3.71
N THR A 315 25.83 13.22 -2.79
CA THR A 315 27.25 13.53 -2.94
C THR A 315 28.10 12.26 -2.89
N LYS A 316 29.30 12.31 -3.47
CA LYS A 316 30.24 11.17 -3.42
C LYS A 316 30.56 10.73 -1.99
N ASN A 317 30.67 11.69 -1.06
CA ASN A 317 30.93 11.41 0.36
C ASN A 317 29.75 10.69 1.05
N GLU A 318 28.52 11.08 0.71
CA GLU A 318 27.31 10.39 1.18
C GLU A 318 27.26 8.96 0.63
N GLN A 319 27.46 8.77 -0.68
CA GLN A 319 27.50 7.44 -1.31
C GLN A 319 28.57 6.55 -0.68
N GLU A 320 29.78 7.07 -0.50
CA GLU A 320 30.86 6.34 0.14
C GLU A 320 30.54 5.96 1.59
N THR A 321 29.89 6.84 2.35
CA THR A 321 29.47 6.52 3.72
C THR A 321 28.41 5.42 3.75
N ILE A 322 27.42 5.47 2.85
CA ILE A 322 26.41 4.43 2.70
C ILE A 322 27.08 3.07 2.45
N PHE A 323 28.00 3.00 1.48
CA PHE A 323 28.69 1.75 1.14
C PHE A 323 29.60 1.26 2.27
N LYS A 324 30.28 2.16 3.00
CA LYS A 324 31.07 1.80 4.20
C LYS A 324 30.20 1.17 5.29
N ILE A 325 29.02 1.72 5.56
CA ILE A 325 28.10 1.17 6.55
C ILE A 325 27.61 -0.22 6.13
N LEU A 326 27.21 -0.40 4.86
CA LEU A 326 26.77 -1.70 4.34
C LEU A 326 27.87 -2.76 4.42
N ALA A 327 29.09 -2.42 4.00
CA ALA A 327 30.24 -3.32 4.10
C ALA A 327 30.55 -3.67 5.57
N ALA A 328 30.52 -2.69 6.46
CA ALA A 328 30.75 -2.92 7.89
C ALA A 328 29.70 -3.86 8.51
N ILE A 329 28.44 -3.80 8.08
CA ILE A 329 27.38 -4.73 8.52
C ILE A 329 27.70 -6.17 8.08
N LEU A 330 28.20 -6.37 6.86
CA LEU A 330 28.60 -7.69 6.38
C LEU A 330 29.79 -8.25 7.17
N HIS A 331 30.81 -7.43 7.42
CA HIS A 331 31.95 -7.80 8.28
C HIS A 331 31.54 -8.10 9.73
N LEU A 332 30.61 -7.31 10.29
CA LEU A 332 30.06 -7.56 11.63
C LEU A 332 29.46 -8.95 11.73
N GLY A 333 28.73 -9.43 10.72
CA GLY A 333 28.12 -10.76 10.72
C GLY A 333 29.14 -11.90 10.75
N ASN A 334 30.35 -11.66 10.26
CA ASN A 334 31.47 -12.61 10.27
C ASN A 334 32.29 -12.57 11.56
N ILE A 335 31.90 -11.78 12.56
CA ILE A 335 32.53 -11.83 13.88
C ILE A 335 32.13 -13.13 14.57
N TYR A 336 33.13 -13.95 14.88
CA TYR A 336 32.99 -15.22 15.58
C TYR A 336 33.53 -15.12 17.01
N PHE A 337 32.72 -15.62 17.94
CA PHE A 337 33.01 -15.65 19.36
C PHE A 337 33.33 -17.09 19.77
N SER A 338 34.47 -17.31 20.44
CA SER A 338 34.87 -18.58 21.02
C SER A 338 34.95 -18.48 22.54
N ARG A 339 34.62 -19.55 23.26
CA ARG A 339 34.86 -19.61 24.71
C ARG A 339 36.37 -19.68 24.96
N SER A 340 36.87 -18.90 25.91
CA SER A 340 38.27 -18.95 26.34
C SER A 340 38.62 -20.33 26.88
N VAL A 341 39.77 -20.87 26.49
CA VAL A 341 40.27 -22.17 26.97
C VAL A 341 41.03 -22.01 28.30
N ASP A 342 41.50 -20.80 28.61
CA ASP A 342 42.44 -20.54 29.70
C ASP A 342 41.77 -20.37 31.09
N ASP A 343 40.43 -20.26 31.16
CA ASP A 343 39.71 -20.12 32.43
C ASP A 343 38.31 -20.79 32.39
N PRO A 344 38.20 -22.10 32.67
CA PRO A 344 36.95 -22.85 32.54
C PRO A 344 35.84 -22.45 33.54
N GLY A 345 36.15 -21.64 34.55
CA GLY A 345 35.21 -21.23 35.60
C GLY A 345 34.48 -19.91 35.31
N HIS A 346 35.00 -19.11 34.38
CA HIS A 346 34.40 -17.86 33.92
C HIS A 346 34.08 -18.00 32.44
N ASP A 347 32.82 -17.84 32.03
CA ASP A 347 32.35 -17.84 30.62
C ASP A 347 32.93 -16.65 29.81
N LEU A 348 34.24 -16.43 29.86
CA LEU A 348 34.95 -15.39 29.17
C LEU A 348 35.04 -15.72 27.68
N ILE A 349 34.60 -14.78 26.85
CA ILE A 349 34.59 -14.90 25.40
C ILE A 349 35.86 -14.28 24.83
N GLN A 350 36.49 -14.98 23.89
CA GLN A 350 37.52 -14.44 23.02
C GLN A 350 36.99 -14.30 21.59
N ILE A 351 37.37 -13.23 20.89
CA ILE A 351 37.07 -13.09 19.46
C ILE A 351 38.21 -13.69 18.66
N SER A 352 37.89 -14.67 17.82
CA SER A 352 38.86 -15.35 16.95
C SER A 352 39.10 -14.57 15.65
N SER A 353 38.21 -13.64 15.30
CA SER A 353 38.19 -12.90 14.02
C SER A 353 38.63 -11.45 14.17
N LYS A 354 39.89 -11.20 14.56
CA LYS A 354 40.41 -9.83 14.76
C LYS A 354 40.32 -8.96 13.50
N THR A 355 40.57 -9.54 12.33
CA THR A 355 40.53 -8.85 11.04
C THR A 355 39.16 -8.24 10.73
N GLU A 356 38.06 -8.91 11.12
CA GLU A 356 36.71 -8.39 10.89
C GLU A 356 36.44 -7.13 11.76
N ILE A 357 36.97 -7.10 12.98
CA ILE A 357 36.87 -5.92 13.86
C ILE A 357 37.67 -4.75 13.29
N GLU A 358 38.88 -5.00 12.79
CA GLU A 358 39.72 -3.99 12.14
C GLU A 358 39.00 -3.41 10.91
N TRP A 359 38.38 -4.26 10.07
CA TRP A 359 37.57 -3.80 8.94
C TRP A 359 36.38 -2.95 9.40
N CYS A 360 35.57 -3.42 10.34
CA CYS A 360 34.44 -2.66 10.86
C CYS A 360 34.88 -1.31 11.43
N SER A 361 35.96 -1.28 12.20
CA SER A 361 36.45 -0.06 12.85
C SER A 361 37.04 0.92 11.84
N HIS A 362 37.76 0.43 10.82
CA HIS A 362 38.26 1.24 9.72
C HIS A 362 37.11 1.85 8.90
N LEU A 363 36.14 1.04 8.48
CA LEU A 363 35.01 1.47 7.64
C LEU A 363 34.09 2.46 8.36
N LEU A 364 33.82 2.22 9.64
CA LEU A 364 32.97 3.07 10.48
C LEU A 364 33.75 4.22 11.15
N ALA A 365 35.07 4.29 10.92
CA ALA A 365 35.97 5.27 11.50
C ALA A 365 35.86 5.36 13.04
N LEU A 366 35.87 4.19 13.70
CA LEU A 366 35.76 4.00 15.14
C LEU A 366 37.10 3.56 15.75
N ASN A 367 37.16 3.54 17.08
CA ASN A 367 38.26 2.92 17.81
C ASN A 367 38.03 1.41 17.95
N ASP A 368 39.00 0.60 17.48
CA ASP A 368 38.98 -0.86 17.50
C ASP A 368 38.74 -1.43 18.90
N GLN A 369 39.44 -0.93 19.92
CA GLN A 369 39.26 -1.37 21.30
C GLN A 369 37.89 -0.97 21.85
N GLY A 370 37.37 0.18 21.43
CA GLY A 370 36.03 0.63 21.76
C GLY A 370 34.97 -0.34 21.23
N LEU A 371 35.03 -0.67 19.94
CA LEU A 371 34.09 -1.61 19.31
C LEU A 371 34.19 -3.01 19.94
N LEU A 372 35.42 -3.50 20.15
CA LEU A 372 35.69 -4.77 20.81
C LEU A 372 35.04 -4.83 22.19
N GLN A 373 35.23 -3.80 23.01
CA GLN A 373 34.65 -3.73 24.36
C GLN A 373 33.12 -3.74 24.29
N LYS A 374 32.49 -3.03 23.35
CA LYS A 374 31.03 -3.01 23.22
C LYS A 374 30.45 -4.35 22.78
N LEU A 375 31.18 -5.13 21.98
CA LEU A 375 30.77 -6.47 21.55
C LEU A 375 30.95 -7.54 22.64
N THR A 376 31.83 -7.32 23.61
CA THR A 376 32.23 -8.35 24.60
C THR A 376 31.86 -8.03 26.03
N HIS A 377 31.57 -6.77 26.36
CA HIS A 377 31.27 -6.34 27.72
C HIS A 377 29.98 -5.53 27.79
N LYS A 378 29.24 -5.76 28.87
CA LYS A 378 28.13 -4.95 29.33
C LYS A 378 28.64 -3.87 30.28
N VAL A 379 28.30 -2.61 30.00
CA VAL A 379 28.43 -1.50 30.95
C VAL A 379 27.15 -1.43 31.78
N THR A 380 27.27 -1.54 33.10
CA THR A 380 26.17 -1.33 34.04
C THR A 380 26.48 -0.09 34.88
N GLU A 381 25.64 0.93 34.77
CA GLU A 381 25.73 2.14 35.60
C GLU A 381 24.91 1.95 36.87
N ALA A 382 25.58 1.95 38.02
CA ALA A 382 24.96 1.80 39.33
C ALA A 382 25.30 3.00 40.21
N ARG A 383 24.34 3.94 40.31
CA ARG A 383 24.30 5.18 41.12
C ARG A 383 25.48 6.15 40.97
N ASP A 384 26.74 5.70 41.05
CA ASP A 384 27.96 6.51 40.82
C ASP A 384 29.13 5.71 40.20
N GLU A 385 28.99 4.40 39.95
CA GLU A 385 30.05 3.55 39.38
C GLU A 385 29.64 2.90 38.04
N ARG A 386 30.60 2.83 37.12
CA ARG A 386 30.49 2.11 35.84
C ARG A 386 31.15 0.74 35.97
N LEU A 387 30.34 -0.30 36.12
CA LEU A 387 30.81 -1.68 36.17
C LEU A 387 30.85 -2.29 34.77
N LEU A 388 32.01 -2.84 34.41
CA LEU A 388 32.19 -3.62 33.19
C LEU A 388 32.07 -5.10 33.54
N SER A 389 31.10 -5.77 32.93
CA SER A 389 30.89 -7.21 33.08
C SER A 389 31.02 -7.90 31.73
N PRO A 390 31.76 -9.01 31.61
CA PRO A 390 31.89 -9.73 30.35
C PRO A 390 30.56 -10.36 29.95
N PHE A 391 30.31 -10.47 28.66
CA PHE A 391 29.17 -11.19 28.11
C PHE A 391 29.40 -12.70 28.12
N ASN A 392 28.30 -13.45 28.10
CA ASN A 392 28.28 -14.84 27.65
C ASN A 392 28.07 -14.93 26.12
N LEU A 393 28.27 -16.12 25.54
CA LEU A 393 28.25 -16.30 24.08
C LEU A 393 26.98 -15.76 23.41
N GLU A 394 25.82 -16.06 24.00
CA GLU A 394 24.51 -15.64 23.49
C GLU A 394 24.37 -14.11 23.51
N GLN A 395 24.73 -13.47 24.63
CA GLN A 395 24.72 -12.02 24.78
C GLN A 395 25.65 -11.30 23.80
N ALA A 396 26.80 -11.90 23.48
CA ALA A 396 27.73 -11.33 22.50
C ALA A 396 27.20 -11.41 21.06
N LEU A 397 26.58 -12.55 20.70
CA LEU A 397 25.88 -12.72 19.42
C LEU A 397 24.71 -11.74 19.29
N ASP A 398 23.90 -11.62 20.33
CA ASP A 398 22.78 -10.66 20.38
C ASP A 398 23.28 -9.22 20.26
N SER A 399 24.39 -8.88 20.91
CA SER A 399 25.02 -7.55 20.84
C SER A 399 25.48 -7.23 19.41
N ARG A 400 26.16 -8.18 18.75
CA ARG A 400 26.59 -8.08 17.35
C ARG A 400 25.39 -7.85 16.42
N ASP A 401 24.34 -8.65 16.57
CA ASP A 401 23.15 -8.59 15.75
C ASP A 401 22.36 -7.30 15.99
N ALA A 402 22.28 -6.83 17.24
CA ALA A 402 21.65 -5.57 17.60
C ALA A 402 22.39 -4.37 16.99
N ILE A 403 23.72 -4.38 16.98
CA ILE A 403 24.53 -3.34 16.33
C ILE A 403 24.29 -3.34 14.82
N ALA A 404 24.28 -4.50 14.16
CA ALA A 404 24.01 -4.61 12.74
C ALA A 404 22.61 -4.08 12.37
N LYS A 405 21.58 -4.47 13.13
CA LYS A 405 20.21 -3.96 12.98
C LYS A 405 20.13 -2.45 13.17
N ALA A 406 20.80 -1.92 14.18
CA ALA A 406 20.85 -0.49 14.46
C ALA A 406 21.47 0.28 13.29
N LEU A 407 22.68 -0.09 12.86
CA LEU A 407 23.38 0.56 11.73
C LEU A 407 22.50 0.65 10.48
N TYR A 408 21.88 -0.46 10.09
CA TYR A 408 21.03 -0.48 8.90
C TYR A 408 19.75 0.33 9.06
N SER A 409 19.05 0.18 10.19
CA SER A 409 17.78 0.90 10.41
C SER A 409 17.98 2.41 10.52
N THR A 410 19.10 2.83 11.11
CA THR A 410 19.51 4.24 11.16
C THR A 410 19.87 4.75 9.77
N LEU A 411 20.63 3.98 8.99
CA LEU A 411 20.96 4.30 7.61
C LEU A 411 19.69 4.45 6.76
N PHE A 412 18.73 3.53 6.88
CA PHE A 412 17.46 3.57 6.17
C PHE A 412 16.64 4.82 6.53
N SER A 413 16.53 5.12 7.83
CA SER A 413 15.84 6.32 8.32
C SER A 413 16.51 7.60 7.80
N TRP A 414 17.85 7.63 7.76
CA TRP A 414 18.61 8.74 7.20
C TRP A 414 18.39 8.89 5.69
N LEU A 415 18.32 7.79 4.93
CA LEU A 415 18.00 7.83 3.49
C LEU A 415 16.62 8.44 3.24
N VAL A 416 15.61 8.05 4.02
CA VAL A 416 14.26 8.61 3.94
C VAL A 416 14.27 10.10 4.29
N ALA A 417 14.97 10.49 5.36
CA ALA A 417 15.12 11.89 5.75
C ALA A 417 15.84 12.71 4.67
N ARG A 418 16.90 12.16 4.05
CA ARG A 418 17.66 12.80 3.00
C ARG A 418 16.82 13.00 1.74
N ILE A 419 16.09 11.97 1.30
CA ILE A 419 15.11 12.07 0.20
C ILE A 419 14.10 13.17 0.50
N ASN A 420 13.53 13.19 1.71
CA ASN A 420 12.57 14.21 2.12
C ASN A 420 13.16 15.62 2.07
N GLN A 421 14.43 15.83 2.40
CA GLN A 421 15.07 17.14 2.24
C GLN A 421 15.18 17.57 0.77
N ILE A 422 15.37 16.62 -0.15
CA ILE A 422 15.48 16.89 -1.59
C ILE A 422 14.12 17.20 -2.21
N VAL A 423 13.09 16.42 -1.88
CA VAL A 423 11.76 16.55 -2.50
C VAL A 423 10.82 17.54 -1.80
N ARG A 424 11.21 18.08 -0.64
CA ARG A 424 10.42 19.04 0.12
C ARG A 424 10.63 20.47 -0.40
N VAL A 425 9.55 21.20 -0.60
CA VAL A 425 9.59 22.63 -0.97
C VAL A 425 8.70 23.45 -0.03
N ASN A 426 9.21 24.60 0.39
CA ASN A 426 8.60 25.53 1.35
C ASN A 426 7.48 26.41 0.76
N ASN A 427 6.79 25.95 -0.29
CA ASN A 427 5.74 26.72 -0.95
C ASN A 427 4.37 26.52 -0.29
N ASN A 428 3.45 27.45 -0.54
CA ASN A 428 2.04 27.27 -0.19
C ASN A 428 1.47 26.05 -0.92
N VAL A 429 1.10 25.03 -0.14
CA VAL A 429 0.45 23.80 -0.63
C VAL A 429 -1.06 24.04 -0.68
N ASP A 430 -1.67 23.84 -1.84
CA ASP A 430 -3.13 23.91 -1.99
C ASP A 430 -3.76 22.60 -1.52
N ASN A 431 -3.29 21.48 -2.08
CA ASN A 431 -3.84 20.15 -1.89
C ASN A 431 -2.77 19.07 -2.01
N SER A 432 -3.10 17.86 -1.55
CA SER A 432 -2.23 16.69 -1.70
C SER A 432 -2.95 15.46 -2.25
N ILE A 433 -2.17 14.61 -2.92
CA ILE A 433 -2.55 13.24 -3.25
C ILE A 433 -1.59 12.33 -2.49
N ALA A 434 -2.12 11.57 -1.55
CA ALA A 434 -1.39 10.54 -0.83
C ALA A 434 -1.56 9.18 -1.49
N ILE A 435 -0.51 8.37 -1.52
CA ILE A 435 -0.54 6.99 -2.01
C ILE A 435 0.09 6.10 -0.92
N LEU A 436 -0.69 5.12 -0.46
CA LEU A 436 -0.26 4.16 0.54
C LEU A 436 0.03 2.81 -0.11
N ASP A 437 1.27 2.35 0.07
CA ASP A 437 1.76 1.03 -0.31
C ASP A 437 2.33 0.35 0.93
N ILE A 438 1.56 -0.54 1.55
CA ILE A 438 2.04 -1.33 2.69
C ILE A 438 2.35 -2.77 2.30
N PHE A 439 3.11 -3.45 3.15
CA PHE A 439 3.25 -4.91 3.07
C PHE A 439 1.88 -5.62 3.04
N GLY A 440 1.81 -6.71 2.28
CA GLY A 440 0.58 -7.51 2.23
C GLY A 440 0.40 -8.32 3.50
N PHE A 441 -0.80 -8.89 3.67
CA PHE A 441 -1.01 -9.92 4.69
C PHE A 441 -0.08 -11.13 4.44
N GLU A 442 0.50 -11.67 5.51
CA GLU A 442 1.49 -12.76 5.44
C GLU A 442 1.12 -13.90 6.39
N ASN A 443 1.24 -15.13 5.88
CA ASN A 443 1.10 -16.34 6.67
C ASN A 443 2.13 -17.36 6.18
N PHE A 444 3.23 -17.53 6.93
CA PHE A 444 4.30 -18.46 6.66
C PHE A 444 4.17 -19.72 7.53
N SER A 445 5.06 -20.70 7.31
CA SER A 445 5.13 -21.89 8.17
C SER A 445 5.48 -21.55 9.62
N THR A 446 6.25 -20.47 9.83
CA THR A 446 6.62 -19.94 11.13
C THR A 446 6.42 -18.42 11.10
N ASN A 447 5.46 -17.91 11.88
CA ASN A 447 5.19 -16.47 11.99
C ASN A 447 5.70 -15.93 13.33
N SER A 448 6.39 -14.81 13.29
CA SER A 448 7.01 -14.16 14.44
C SER A 448 6.33 -12.80 14.75
N PHE A 449 6.89 -12.05 15.70
CA PHE A 449 6.44 -10.72 16.10
C PHE A 449 6.29 -9.75 14.91
N GLU A 450 7.19 -9.83 13.93
CA GLU A 450 7.15 -9.01 12.73
C GLU A 450 5.91 -9.29 11.89
N GLN A 451 5.55 -10.57 11.70
CA GLN A 451 4.31 -10.96 11.01
C GLN A 451 3.08 -10.52 11.81
N LEU A 452 3.11 -10.58 13.14
CA LEU A 452 2.01 -10.07 13.98
C LEU A 452 1.78 -8.57 13.75
N CYS A 453 2.85 -7.78 13.72
CA CYS A 453 2.79 -6.35 13.43
C CYS A 453 2.29 -6.06 12.00
N ILE A 454 2.78 -6.81 11.00
CA ILE A 454 2.37 -6.73 9.60
C ILE A 454 0.87 -7.02 9.45
N ASN A 455 0.40 -8.11 10.05
CA ASN A 455 -0.99 -8.54 9.98
C ASN A 455 -1.91 -7.61 10.78
N TYR A 456 -1.45 -7.06 11.91
CA TYR A 456 -2.18 -6.02 12.65
C TYR A 456 -2.38 -4.73 11.83
N ALA A 457 -1.37 -4.27 11.10
CA ALA A 457 -1.53 -3.14 10.18
C ALA A 457 -2.53 -3.44 9.05
N ASN A 458 -2.48 -4.65 8.48
CA ASN A 458 -3.46 -5.08 7.48
C ASN A 458 -4.89 -5.14 8.05
N GLU A 459 -5.05 -5.62 9.28
CA GLU A 459 -6.33 -5.63 10.02
C GLU A 459 -6.86 -4.19 10.19
N ALA A 460 -6.00 -3.24 10.55
CA ALA A 460 -6.36 -1.84 10.73
C ALA A 460 -6.76 -1.14 9.41
N LEU A 461 -6.06 -1.44 8.31
CA LEU A 461 -6.46 -0.95 6.99
C LEU A 461 -7.78 -1.56 6.51
N GLN A 462 -8.01 -2.85 6.78
CA GLN A 462 -9.28 -3.49 6.46
C GLN A 462 -10.42 -2.89 7.28
N PHE A 463 -10.18 -2.56 8.56
CA PHE A 463 -11.14 -1.84 9.39
C PHE A 463 -11.44 -0.44 8.84
N HIS A 464 -10.42 0.31 8.42
CA HIS A 464 -10.61 1.61 7.79
C HIS A 464 -11.45 1.52 6.51
N PHE A 465 -11.19 0.51 5.67
CA PHE A 465 -12.01 0.21 4.50
C PHE A 465 -13.46 -0.09 4.88
N ASN A 466 -13.66 -1.02 5.83
CA ASN A 466 -14.99 -1.43 6.28
C ASN A 466 -15.79 -0.23 6.83
N ARG A 467 -15.12 0.61 7.63
CA ARG A 467 -15.70 1.83 8.17
C ARG A 467 -16.11 2.81 7.08
N HIS A 468 -15.26 3.05 6.09
CA HIS A 468 -15.56 4.02 5.03
C HIS A 468 -16.60 3.52 4.02
N VAL A 469 -16.49 2.25 3.59
CA VAL A 469 -17.35 1.68 2.55
C VAL A 469 -18.71 1.26 3.09
N PHE A 470 -18.78 0.79 4.34
CA PHE A 470 -20.04 0.27 4.91
C PHE A 470 -20.60 1.13 6.04
N LYS A 471 -19.81 1.41 7.07
CA LYS A 471 -20.35 2.02 8.30
C LYS A 471 -20.80 3.46 8.08
N LEU A 472 -19.89 4.33 7.62
CA LEU A 472 -20.18 5.75 7.38
C LEU A 472 -21.25 5.97 6.30
N GLU A 473 -21.28 5.11 5.30
CA GLU A 473 -22.26 5.18 4.21
C GLU A 473 -23.68 4.91 4.72
N GLN A 474 -23.85 3.85 5.51
CA GLN A 474 -25.15 3.48 6.07
C GLN A 474 -25.60 4.44 7.18
N GLU A 475 -24.67 4.98 7.98
CA GLU A 475 -24.95 6.02 8.98
C GLU A 475 -25.47 7.32 8.32
N GLU A 476 -24.90 7.72 7.18
CA GLU A 476 -25.43 8.87 6.43
C GLU A 476 -26.84 8.61 5.90
N TYR A 477 -27.09 7.42 5.33
CA TYR A 477 -28.43 7.08 4.80
C TYR A 477 -29.49 7.11 5.91
N ALA A 478 -29.15 6.63 7.11
CA ALA A 478 -30.03 6.71 8.26
C ALA A 478 -30.27 8.16 8.71
N LYS A 479 -29.22 8.98 8.77
CA LYS A 479 -29.30 10.40 9.13
C LYS A 479 -30.18 11.19 8.17
N GLU A 480 -30.11 10.88 6.88
CA GLU A 480 -30.89 11.52 5.81
C GLU A 480 -32.25 10.86 5.56
N LYS A 481 -32.63 9.86 6.39
CA LYS A 481 -33.91 9.13 6.34
C LYS A 481 -34.23 8.53 4.98
N LEU A 482 -33.22 7.98 4.32
CA LEU A 482 -33.40 7.26 3.05
C LEU A 482 -34.10 5.92 3.28
N ALA A 483 -34.85 5.46 2.28
CA ALA A 483 -35.40 4.11 2.23
C ALA A 483 -34.25 3.12 1.97
N TRP A 484 -33.63 2.63 3.04
CA TRP A 484 -32.46 1.77 3.01
C TRP A 484 -32.62 0.54 3.91
N LYS A 485 -32.27 -0.64 3.38
CA LYS A 485 -32.12 -1.86 4.17
C LYS A 485 -30.65 -2.03 4.53
N LYS A 486 -30.36 -2.08 5.83
CA LYS A 486 -29.00 -2.29 6.32
C LYS A 486 -28.40 -3.57 5.73
N ILE A 487 -27.17 -3.47 5.22
CA ILE A 487 -26.38 -4.58 4.71
C ILE A 487 -25.37 -4.95 5.79
N ASP A 488 -25.41 -6.22 6.18
CA ASP A 488 -24.43 -6.79 7.09
C ASP A 488 -23.09 -7.00 6.37
N PHE A 489 -22.01 -6.79 7.10
CA PHE A 489 -20.63 -6.98 6.62
C PHE A 489 -19.80 -7.57 7.77
N ALA A 490 -18.67 -8.17 7.42
CA ALA A 490 -17.73 -8.71 8.40
C ALA A 490 -16.96 -7.57 9.10
N ASP A 491 -17.40 -7.18 10.29
CA ASP A 491 -16.69 -6.22 11.13
C ASP A 491 -15.55 -6.92 11.87
N ASN A 492 -14.34 -6.35 11.75
CA ASN A 492 -13.12 -6.87 12.35
C ASN A 492 -12.65 -6.09 13.59
N THR A 493 -13.52 -5.26 14.18
CA THR A 493 -13.24 -4.52 15.42
C THR A 493 -12.79 -5.44 16.56
N ASP A 494 -13.44 -6.60 16.76
CA ASP A 494 -13.08 -7.56 17.80
C ASP A 494 -11.63 -8.07 17.67
N CYS A 495 -11.12 -8.20 16.44
CA CYS A 495 -9.76 -8.65 16.17
C CYS A 495 -8.74 -7.55 16.49
N LEU A 496 -9.04 -6.31 16.12
CA LEU A 496 -8.23 -5.15 16.52
C LEU A 496 -8.20 -4.99 18.04
N ASP A 497 -9.34 -5.18 18.69
CA ASP A 497 -9.46 -5.11 20.14
C ASP A 497 -8.62 -6.20 20.83
N LEU A 498 -8.66 -7.44 20.32
CA LEU A 498 -7.81 -8.52 20.81
C LEU A 498 -6.31 -8.17 20.72
N ILE A 499 -5.87 -7.56 19.62
CA ILE A 499 -4.45 -7.29 19.40
C ILE A 499 -3.98 -6.05 20.16
N GLY A 500 -4.69 -4.92 20.05
CA GLY A 500 -4.18 -3.60 20.42
C GLY A 500 -4.94 -2.85 21.51
N LYS A 501 -6.14 -3.29 21.94
CA LYS A 501 -6.95 -2.50 22.88
C LYS A 501 -6.41 -2.56 24.30
N LYS A 502 -6.28 -1.39 24.92
CA LYS A 502 -5.88 -1.27 26.33
C LYS A 502 -7.07 -1.63 27.24
N PRO A 503 -6.85 -2.29 28.40
CA PRO A 503 -5.55 -2.72 28.95
C PRO A 503 -5.12 -4.14 28.55
N ASN A 504 -5.98 -4.94 27.93
CA ASN A 504 -5.81 -6.40 27.84
C ASN A 504 -5.35 -6.91 26.47
N GLY A 505 -5.10 -6.06 25.48
CA GLY A 505 -4.68 -6.49 24.14
C GLY A 505 -3.31 -7.15 24.14
N ILE A 506 -3.07 -8.06 23.19
CA ILE A 506 -1.83 -8.84 23.08
C ILE A 506 -0.58 -7.94 23.07
N LEU A 507 -0.58 -6.84 22.31
CA LEU A 507 0.56 -5.90 22.27
C LEU A 507 0.76 -5.17 23.61
N GLN A 508 -0.31 -4.85 24.33
CA GLN A 508 -0.22 -4.23 25.65
C GLN A 508 0.34 -5.21 26.69
N ILE A 509 -0.08 -6.47 26.64
CA ILE A 509 0.49 -7.53 27.48
C ILE A 509 1.98 -7.70 27.17
N LEU A 510 2.35 -7.69 25.89
CA LEU A 510 3.74 -7.79 25.44
C LEU A 510 4.56 -6.62 25.97
N ASP A 511 4.05 -5.39 25.87
CA ASP A 511 4.74 -4.21 26.38
C ASP A 511 4.96 -4.25 27.89
N ASP A 512 3.96 -4.72 28.64
CA ASP A 512 4.08 -4.84 30.10
C ASP A 512 5.10 -5.91 30.51
N GLU A 513 5.12 -7.07 29.83
CA GLU A 513 6.11 -8.12 30.07
C GLU A 513 7.51 -7.69 29.59
N SER A 514 7.64 -6.97 28.48
CA SER A 514 8.92 -6.44 27.99
C SER A 514 9.58 -5.49 28.99
N ASN A 515 8.78 -4.72 29.73
CA ASN A 515 9.24 -3.82 30.79
C ASN A 515 9.52 -4.54 32.13
N PHE A 516 9.19 -5.83 32.26
CA PHE A 516 9.43 -6.60 33.48
C PHE A 516 10.77 -7.36 33.40
N PRO A 517 11.75 -7.11 34.30
CA PRO A 517 13.12 -7.64 34.15
C PRO A 517 13.26 -9.16 34.17
N LYS A 518 12.32 -9.88 34.80
CA LYS A 518 12.34 -11.35 34.91
C LYS A 518 11.30 -12.05 34.03
N ALA A 519 10.64 -11.31 33.14
CA ALA A 519 9.67 -11.91 32.21
C ALA A 519 10.39 -12.71 31.12
N THR A 520 9.71 -13.75 30.66
CA THR A 520 10.16 -14.65 29.58
C THR A 520 9.05 -14.77 28.55
N ASP A 521 9.38 -15.19 27.32
CA ASP A 521 8.34 -15.39 26.29
C ASP A 521 7.24 -16.37 26.77
N GLN A 522 7.60 -17.33 27.63
CA GLN A 522 6.65 -18.25 28.25
C GLN A 522 5.73 -17.55 29.27
N SER A 523 6.23 -16.61 30.08
CA SER A 523 5.37 -15.83 31.00
C SER A 523 4.39 -14.96 30.24
N PHE A 524 4.85 -14.34 29.14
CA PHE A 524 4.01 -13.61 28.19
C PHE A 524 2.90 -14.51 27.61
N LEU A 525 3.27 -15.67 27.06
CA LEU A 525 2.32 -16.60 26.45
C LEU A 525 1.27 -17.11 27.45
N HIS A 526 1.70 -17.50 28.66
CA HIS A 526 0.77 -17.93 29.72
C HIS A 526 -0.24 -16.84 30.07
N LYS A 527 0.19 -15.57 30.09
CA LYS A 527 -0.68 -14.43 30.37
C LYS A 527 -1.67 -14.20 29.22
N CYS A 528 -1.24 -14.28 27.97
CA CYS A 528 -2.13 -14.24 26.81
C CYS A 528 -3.17 -15.36 26.84
N HIS A 529 -2.75 -16.61 27.09
CA HIS A 529 -3.68 -17.73 27.23
C HIS A 529 -4.71 -17.49 28.33
N ARG A 530 -4.29 -17.03 29.51
CA ARG A 530 -5.21 -16.77 30.63
C ARG A 530 -6.22 -15.66 30.34
N VAL A 531 -5.79 -14.59 29.67
CA VAL A 531 -6.64 -13.41 29.41
C VAL A 531 -7.60 -13.65 28.23
N HIS A 532 -7.18 -14.42 27.22
CA HIS A 532 -7.91 -14.56 25.95
C HIS A 532 -8.52 -15.94 25.69
N GLU A 533 -8.48 -16.88 26.65
CA GLU A 533 -8.98 -18.27 26.47
C GLU A 533 -10.43 -18.34 25.96
N SER A 534 -11.28 -17.41 26.39
CA SER A 534 -12.70 -17.35 26.00
C SER A 534 -12.96 -16.57 24.69
N ASN A 535 -11.95 -15.93 24.10
CA ASN A 535 -12.13 -15.14 22.89
C ASN A 535 -12.16 -16.06 21.65
N ARG A 536 -13.26 -16.03 20.90
CA ARG A 536 -13.46 -16.82 19.67
C ARG A 536 -12.39 -16.62 18.58
N LEU A 537 -11.68 -15.49 18.62
CA LEU A 537 -10.63 -15.14 17.65
C LEU A 537 -9.23 -15.56 18.12
N TYR A 538 -9.09 -16.01 19.37
CA TYR A 538 -7.84 -16.47 19.94
C TYR A 538 -7.83 -18.00 20.03
N GLY A 539 -6.80 -18.63 19.46
CA GLY A 539 -6.61 -20.07 19.56
C GLY A 539 -5.44 -20.42 20.46
N LYS A 540 -5.70 -21.33 21.40
CA LYS A 540 -4.69 -21.95 22.26
C LYS A 540 -4.36 -23.34 21.70
N PRO A 541 -3.09 -23.67 21.44
CA PRO A 541 -2.72 -25.00 20.94
C PRO A 541 -3.07 -26.08 21.96
N ARG A 542 -3.49 -27.25 21.47
CA ARG A 542 -3.84 -28.41 22.34
C ARG A 542 -2.62 -29.07 22.97
N LEU A 543 -1.44 -28.90 22.37
CA LEU A 543 -0.15 -29.39 22.86
C LEU A 543 0.62 -28.24 23.52
N LEU A 544 1.60 -28.55 24.37
CA LEU A 544 2.54 -27.59 24.97
C LEU A 544 3.48 -27.00 23.90
N LYS A 545 2.93 -26.26 22.95
CA LYS A 545 3.66 -25.45 21.97
C LYS A 545 3.83 -24.03 22.51
N THR A 546 4.93 -23.39 22.16
CA THR A 546 5.20 -21.96 22.42
C THR A 546 4.51 -21.08 21.38
N THR A 547 3.23 -21.33 21.10
CA THR A 547 2.49 -20.66 20.03
C THR A 547 1.10 -20.22 20.49
N PHE A 548 0.54 -19.23 19.81
CA PHE A 548 -0.89 -18.90 19.86
C PHE A 548 -1.39 -18.61 18.45
N SER A 549 -2.69 -18.78 18.19
CA SER A 549 -3.28 -18.40 16.91
C SER A 549 -4.25 -17.24 17.04
N ILE A 550 -4.34 -16.42 15.98
CA ILE A 550 -5.34 -15.37 15.83
C ILE A 550 -6.10 -15.63 14.53
N ARG A 551 -7.43 -15.56 14.59
CA ARG A 551 -8.30 -15.53 13.42
C ARG A 551 -8.46 -14.11 12.90
N HIS A 552 -7.63 -13.76 11.91
CA HIS A 552 -7.68 -12.49 11.20
C HIS A 552 -8.78 -12.47 10.13
N TYR A 553 -9.03 -11.31 9.52
CA TYR A 553 -9.95 -11.20 8.38
C TYR A 553 -9.54 -12.08 7.18
N ALA A 554 -8.25 -12.35 7.04
CA ALA A 554 -7.68 -13.15 5.95
C ALA A 554 -7.42 -14.63 6.30
N GLY A 555 -7.83 -15.07 7.49
CA GLY A 555 -7.67 -16.45 7.94
C GLY A 555 -6.96 -16.58 9.29
N GLU A 556 -6.78 -17.82 9.72
CA GLU A 556 -6.09 -18.13 10.98
C GLU A 556 -4.57 -18.17 10.78
N VAL A 557 -3.84 -17.48 11.67
CA VAL A 557 -2.37 -17.42 11.66
C VAL A 557 -1.85 -17.86 13.02
N GLU A 558 -0.94 -18.83 13.02
CA GLU A 558 -0.22 -19.29 14.21
C GLU A 558 1.09 -18.50 14.37
N TYR A 559 1.29 -17.89 15.55
CA TYR A 559 2.47 -17.11 15.91
C TYR A 559 3.29 -17.82 16.96
N ASP A 560 4.60 -17.84 16.77
CA ASP A 560 5.59 -18.41 17.67
C ASP A 560 6.21 -17.32 18.53
N VAL A 561 6.05 -17.43 19.86
CA VAL A 561 6.46 -16.37 20.79
C VAL A 561 7.96 -16.28 21.05
N ARG A 562 8.75 -17.24 20.54
CA ARG A 562 10.21 -17.25 20.78
C ARG A 562 10.87 -15.95 20.30
N GLY A 563 11.50 -15.24 21.23
CA GLY A 563 12.16 -13.95 21.00
C GLY A 563 11.22 -12.74 20.96
N PHE A 564 9.92 -12.88 21.27
CA PHE A 564 8.97 -11.75 21.24
C PHE A 564 9.40 -10.61 22.18
N LEU A 565 9.77 -10.94 23.43
CA LEU A 565 10.14 -9.91 24.41
C LEU A 565 11.36 -9.12 23.97
N ASP A 566 12.38 -9.78 23.46
CA ASP A 566 13.63 -9.13 23.05
C ASP A 566 13.45 -8.32 21.76
N LYS A 567 12.70 -8.86 20.81
CA LYS A 567 12.28 -8.12 19.60
C LYS A 567 11.44 -6.90 19.93
N ASN A 568 10.61 -6.94 20.96
CA ASN A 568 9.78 -5.81 21.36
C ASN A 568 10.54 -4.77 22.21
N ARG A 569 11.58 -5.18 22.93
CA ARG A 569 12.47 -4.25 23.66
C ARG A 569 13.25 -3.36 22.71
N ASP A 570 13.87 -3.93 21.65
CA ASP A 570 14.64 -3.26 20.58
C ASP A 570 15.47 -2.03 21.04
N LEU A 571 16.03 -2.13 22.25
CA LEU A 571 16.79 -1.06 22.89
C LEU A 571 18.25 -1.23 22.55
N LEU A 572 18.76 -0.36 21.67
CA LEU A 572 20.18 -0.21 21.51
C LEU A 572 20.77 0.36 22.81
N ARG A 573 21.86 -0.22 23.28
CA ARG A 573 22.52 0.24 24.50
C ARG A 573 23.04 1.67 24.32
N SER A 574 22.90 2.51 25.36
CA SER A 574 23.38 3.91 25.32
C SER A 574 24.86 4.01 25.04
N ASP A 575 25.65 3.08 25.57
CA ASP A 575 27.10 3.08 25.38
C ASP A 575 27.53 2.66 23.97
N VAL A 576 26.67 1.97 23.23
CA VAL A 576 26.84 1.71 21.79
C VAL A 576 26.49 2.96 20.99
N ILE A 577 25.42 3.68 21.36
CA ILE A 577 25.06 4.97 20.75
C ILE A 577 26.21 5.98 20.90
N ASP A 578 26.81 6.06 22.09
CA ASP A 578 27.94 6.95 22.37
C ASP A 578 29.17 6.61 21.51
N LEU A 579 29.46 5.31 21.30
CA LEU A 579 30.55 4.88 20.44
C LEU A 579 30.35 5.40 19.01
N PHE A 580 29.18 5.17 18.42
CA PHE A 580 28.89 5.63 17.05
C PHE A 580 28.83 7.15 16.93
N SER A 581 28.35 7.84 17.97
CA SER A 581 28.32 9.31 18.06
C SER A 581 29.73 9.94 18.10
N SER A 582 30.75 9.14 18.45
CA SER A 582 32.17 9.52 18.48
C SER A 582 32.94 9.16 17.19
N SER A 583 32.27 8.60 16.18
CA SER A 583 32.90 8.30 14.88
C SER A 583 33.53 9.54 14.26
N ARG A 584 34.67 9.36 13.58
CA ARG A 584 35.28 10.43 12.77
C ARG A 584 34.52 10.69 11.46
N ASN A 585 33.60 9.81 11.08
CA ASN A 585 32.67 10.06 9.99
C ASN A 585 31.49 10.88 10.51
N GLU A 586 31.46 12.17 10.20
CA GLU A 586 30.42 13.09 10.69
C GLU A 586 28.99 12.70 10.28
N ILE A 587 28.80 12.08 9.11
CA ILE A 587 27.47 11.62 8.69
C ILE A 587 26.98 10.52 9.63
N LEU A 588 27.83 9.51 9.90
CA LEU A 588 27.53 8.44 10.84
C LEU A 588 27.36 8.96 12.27
N ALA A 589 28.23 9.87 12.70
CA ALA A 589 28.14 10.44 14.04
C ALA A 589 26.82 11.21 14.25
N ASN A 590 26.43 12.05 13.29
CA ASN A 590 25.17 12.80 13.36
C ASN A 590 23.94 11.88 13.37
N MET A 591 23.93 10.83 12.54
CA MET A 591 22.88 9.82 12.56
C MET A 591 22.60 9.24 13.96
N PHE A 592 23.64 8.99 14.76
CA PHE A 592 23.50 8.44 16.12
C PHE A 592 23.30 9.50 17.20
N ARG A 593 23.75 10.75 16.98
CA ARG A 593 23.40 11.91 17.84
C ARG A 593 21.90 12.20 17.79
N ASP A 594 21.29 12.18 16.60
CA ASP A 594 19.84 12.37 16.43
C ASP A 594 19.04 11.31 17.19
N ILE A 595 19.50 10.05 17.15
CA ILE A 595 18.89 8.95 17.91
C ILE A 595 18.96 9.22 19.41
N ARG A 596 20.10 9.70 19.91
CA ARG A 596 20.30 10.02 21.32
C ARG A 596 19.32 11.08 21.80
N GLU A 597 19.12 12.16 21.04
CA GLU A 597 18.17 13.22 21.38
C GLU A 597 16.72 12.70 21.49
N VAL A 598 16.33 11.78 20.59
CA VAL A 598 15.03 11.11 20.65
C VAL A 598 14.93 10.24 21.92
N TYR A 599 15.97 9.50 22.30
CA TYR A 599 15.96 8.71 23.53
C TYR A 599 15.89 9.56 24.81
N GLU A 600 16.58 10.70 24.84
CA GLU A 600 16.62 11.61 25.98
C GLU A 600 15.30 12.38 26.15
N SER A 601 14.68 12.85 25.06
CA SER A 601 13.37 13.52 25.09
C SER A 601 12.24 12.64 25.62
N HIS A 602 12.27 11.33 25.36
CA HIS A 602 11.28 10.38 25.90
C HIS A 602 11.48 10.04 27.38
N ARG A 603 12.65 10.34 27.97
CA ARG A 603 12.88 10.22 29.43
C ARG A 603 12.39 11.47 30.19
N GLY A 604 12.11 12.57 29.48
CA GLY A 604 11.83 13.89 30.05
C GLY A 604 10.36 14.29 30.14
N PHE A 605 9.47 13.47 30.72
CA PHE A 605 8.18 13.96 31.26
C PHE A 605 8.29 14.14 32.78
N HIS A 606 9.10 15.12 33.21
CA HIS A 606 9.04 15.64 34.57
C HIS A 606 7.84 16.58 34.69
N PHE A 607 6.73 16.08 35.25
CA PHE A 607 5.64 16.95 35.69
C PHE A 607 6.19 17.95 36.73
N LYS A 608 6.13 19.25 36.43
CA LYS A 608 6.39 20.33 37.38
C LYS A 608 5.24 20.45 38.40
N THR A 609 5.03 19.42 39.20
CA THR A 609 4.19 19.48 40.41
C THR A 609 4.80 18.53 41.42
N GLY A 610 5.28 19.07 42.55
CA GLY A 610 6.08 18.38 43.56
C GLY A 610 5.39 17.25 44.32
N ARG A 611 5.05 16.16 43.62
CA ARG A 611 4.72 14.86 44.20
C ARG A 611 5.57 13.78 43.53
N PHE A 612 6.53 13.26 44.28
CA PHE A 612 7.33 12.11 43.89
C PHE A 612 6.45 10.86 43.86
N ILE A 613 5.92 10.51 42.68
CA ILE A 613 5.51 9.14 42.38
C ILE A 613 6.65 8.55 41.54
N THR A 614 7.41 7.63 42.14
CA THR A 614 8.46 6.84 41.50
C THR A 614 7.88 5.78 40.56
N MET A 615 7.09 6.18 39.56
CA MET A 615 6.85 5.31 38.41
C MET A 615 7.94 5.60 37.38
N LYS A 616 8.95 4.72 37.35
CA LYS A 616 9.98 4.69 36.30
C LYS A 616 9.23 4.74 34.96
N ALA A 617 9.47 5.77 34.14
CA ALA A 617 8.81 5.91 32.85
C ALA A 617 8.99 4.61 32.06
N LYS A 618 7.89 4.01 31.56
CA LYS A 618 7.95 2.78 30.76
C LYS A 618 8.86 3.06 29.56
N THR A 619 9.85 2.20 29.32
CA THR A 619 10.69 2.35 28.13
C THR A 619 9.82 2.10 26.89
N PRO A 620 9.89 2.98 25.88
CA PRO A 620 9.05 2.83 24.69
C PRO A 620 9.49 1.59 23.90
N THR A 621 8.57 0.64 23.73
CA THR A 621 8.76 -0.62 23.00
C THR A 621 8.51 -0.45 21.50
N VAL A 622 8.90 -1.44 20.70
CA VAL A 622 8.59 -1.46 19.26
C VAL A 622 7.09 -1.45 19.03
N SER A 623 6.34 -2.29 19.75
CA SER A 623 4.90 -2.42 19.53
C SER A 623 4.14 -1.15 19.89
N ALA A 624 4.57 -0.42 20.93
CA ALA A 624 3.99 0.87 21.28
C ALA A 624 4.25 1.92 20.19
N LYS A 625 5.51 2.11 19.77
CA LYS A 625 5.88 3.05 18.69
C LYS A 625 5.14 2.71 17.40
N PHE A 626 5.03 1.43 17.08
CA PHE A 626 4.32 0.97 15.90
C PHE A 626 2.82 1.26 15.99
N SER A 627 2.18 0.96 17.12
CA SER A 627 0.76 1.24 17.33
C SER A 627 0.44 2.74 17.20
N ASP A 628 1.28 3.60 17.77
CA ASP A 628 1.15 5.06 17.64
C ASP A 628 1.35 5.52 16.18
N SER A 629 2.34 4.98 15.48
CA SER A 629 2.59 5.30 14.07
C SER A 629 1.43 4.88 13.16
N LEU A 630 0.88 3.69 13.40
CA LEU A 630 -0.28 3.16 12.67
C LEU A 630 -1.53 4.00 12.94
N ALA A 631 -1.78 4.39 14.19
CA ALA A 631 -2.89 5.28 14.54
C ALA A 631 -2.78 6.64 13.82
N ASN A 632 -1.58 7.24 13.84
CA ASN A 632 -1.30 8.49 13.13
C ASN A 632 -1.52 8.38 11.61
N LEU A 633 -1.16 7.24 11.01
CA LEU A 633 -1.40 6.96 9.60
C LEU A 633 -2.90 6.90 9.30
N ILE A 634 -3.67 6.12 10.08
CA ILE A 634 -5.13 6.00 9.91
C ILE A 634 -5.83 7.35 10.09
N ASP A 635 -5.41 8.17 11.06
CA ASP A 635 -5.97 9.50 11.29
C ASP A 635 -5.66 10.46 10.14
N THR A 636 -4.46 10.35 9.55
CA THR A 636 -4.10 11.13 8.36
C THR A 636 -4.92 10.71 7.15
N MET A 637 -5.10 9.41 6.93
CA MET A 637 -5.94 8.88 5.85
C MET A 637 -7.41 9.29 6.00
N THR A 638 -7.94 9.31 7.23
CA THR A 638 -9.35 9.64 7.52
C THR A 638 -9.68 11.10 7.22
N ARG A 639 -8.67 11.99 7.17
CA ARG A 639 -8.81 13.40 6.78
C ARG A 639 -8.83 13.62 5.26
N CYS A 640 -8.47 12.60 4.48
CA CYS A 640 -8.48 12.63 3.02
C CYS A 640 -9.70 11.92 2.46
N GLN A 641 -10.04 12.19 1.20
CA GLN A 641 -11.01 11.40 0.45
C GLN A 641 -10.33 10.11 -0.04
N PRO A 642 -10.74 8.92 0.42
CA PRO A 642 -10.07 7.68 0.04
C PRO A 642 -10.56 7.15 -1.30
N THR A 643 -9.64 6.54 -2.05
CA THR A 643 -9.88 5.73 -3.25
C THR A 643 -9.18 4.39 -3.05
N PHE A 644 -9.90 3.29 -3.24
CA PHE A 644 -9.39 1.96 -2.91
C PHE A 644 -9.00 1.18 -4.18
N ILE A 645 -7.82 0.57 -4.14
CA ILE A 645 -7.34 -0.39 -5.14
C ILE A 645 -7.06 -1.72 -4.44
N ARG A 646 -7.60 -2.79 -5.00
CA ARG A 646 -7.55 -4.14 -4.43
C ARG A 646 -6.79 -5.05 -5.40
N CYS A 647 -5.55 -5.34 -5.01
CA CYS A 647 -4.62 -6.16 -5.75
C CYS A 647 -4.85 -7.65 -5.44
N ILE A 648 -5.02 -8.46 -6.49
CA ILE A 648 -5.28 -9.90 -6.39
C ILE A 648 -4.13 -10.69 -7.01
N LYS A 649 -3.64 -11.67 -6.26
CA LYS A 649 -2.65 -12.66 -6.72
C LYS A 649 -3.37 -13.77 -7.49
N PRO A 650 -2.98 -14.08 -8.75
CA PRO A 650 -3.72 -15.05 -9.56
C PRO A 650 -3.33 -16.52 -9.30
N ASN A 651 -2.10 -16.80 -8.87
CA ASN A 651 -1.58 -18.16 -8.61
C ASN A 651 -0.35 -18.09 -7.69
N ASN A 652 -0.02 -19.20 -7.01
CA ASN A 652 1.14 -19.26 -6.11
C ASN A 652 2.48 -19.48 -6.81
N ASP A 653 2.48 -19.98 -8.04
CA ASP A 653 3.68 -20.35 -8.81
C ASP A 653 4.39 -19.15 -9.48
N LYS A 654 3.84 -17.94 -9.35
CA LYS A 654 4.36 -16.72 -10.00
C LYS A 654 4.37 -16.82 -11.54
N THR A 655 3.43 -17.59 -12.09
CA THR A 655 3.39 -17.88 -13.54
C THR A 655 2.44 -16.93 -14.28
N PRO A 656 2.85 -16.34 -15.41
CA PRO A 656 1.96 -15.52 -16.22
C PRO A 656 0.89 -16.38 -16.92
N ASN A 657 -0.25 -15.78 -17.25
CA ASN A 657 -1.38 -16.42 -17.95
C ASN A 657 -2.01 -17.63 -17.21
N LYS A 658 -1.75 -17.79 -15.92
CA LYS A 658 -2.36 -18.82 -15.06
C LYS A 658 -3.19 -18.16 -13.97
N LEU A 659 -4.46 -18.56 -13.85
CA LEU A 659 -5.33 -18.13 -12.76
C LEU A 659 -5.90 -19.35 -12.03
N GLU A 660 -5.58 -19.47 -10.75
CA GLU A 660 -6.07 -20.50 -9.84
C GLU A 660 -7.30 -20.00 -9.11
N LEU A 661 -8.45 -20.60 -9.43
CA LEU A 661 -9.74 -20.16 -8.91
C LEU A 661 -9.84 -20.21 -7.38
N SER A 662 -9.26 -21.23 -6.74
CA SER A 662 -9.27 -21.37 -5.28
C SER A 662 -8.51 -20.21 -4.60
N VAL A 663 -7.33 -19.88 -5.11
CA VAL A 663 -6.47 -18.80 -4.59
C VAL A 663 -7.14 -17.44 -4.74
N VAL A 664 -7.76 -17.18 -5.89
CA VAL A 664 -8.48 -15.92 -6.12
C VAL A 664 -9.74 -15.86 -5.26
N LEU A 665 -10.50 -16.95 -5.14
CA LEU A 665 -11.73 -17.00 -4.36
C LEU A 665 -11.49 -16.72 -2.87
N GLU A 666 -10.44 -17.31 -2.29
CA GLU A 666 -10.07 -17.07 -0.89
C GLU A 666 -9.79 -15.58 -0.64
N GLN A 667 -9.03 -14.94 -1.52
CA GLN A 667 -8.79 -13.49 -1.45
C GLN A 667 -10.09 -12.67 -1.56
N LEU A 668 -11.01 -13.04 -2.47
CA LEU A 668 -12.30 -12.36 -2.63
C LEU A 668 -13.17 -12.45 -1.38
N ARG A 669 -13.18 -13.62 -0.71
CA ARG A 669 -13.88 -13.87 0.55
C ARG A 669 -13.29 -13.05 1.68
N ASN A 670 -11.98 -13.17 1.87
CA ASN A 670 -11.24 -12.48 2.92
C ASN A 670 -11.41 -10.96 2.82
N THR A 671 -11.38 -10.41 1.61
CA THR A 671 -11.52 -8.96 1.41
C THR A 671 -12.97 -8.45 1.39
N GLY A 672 -13.98 -9.32 1.53
CA GLY A 672 -15.40 -8.95 1.55
C GLY A 672 -15.89 -8.38 0.22
N MET A 673 -15.42 -8.94 -0.91
CA MET A 673 -15.70 -8.38 -2.24
C MET A 673 -17.16 -8.49 -2.62
N LEU A 674 -17.83 -9.57 -2.23
CA LEU A 674 -19.25 -9.76 -2.53
C LEU A 674 -20.11 -8.68 -1.84
N GLU A 675 -19.86 -8.44 -0.55
CA GLU A 675 -20.51 -7.42 0.26
C GLU A 675 -20.21 -6.03 -0.31
N THR A 676 -18.97 -5.81 -0.74
CA THR A 676 -18.53 -4.56 -1.38
C THR A 676 -19.31 -4.28 -2.67
N VAL A 677 -19.48 -5.28 -3.53
CA VAL A 677 -20.29 -5.13 -4.76
C VAL A 677 -21.77 -4.90 -4.40
N ARG A 678 -22.31 -5.60 -3.40
CA ARG A 678 -23.69 -5.44 -2.95
C ARG A 678 -23.98 -4.03 -2.45
N ILE A 679 -23.15 -3.48 -1.56
CA ILE A 679 -23.37 -2.12 -1.03
C ILE A 679 -23.20 -1.06 -2.11
N ARG A 680 -22.23 -1.21 -3.02
CA ARG A 680 -22.02 -0.27 -4.14
C ARG A 680 -23.15 -0.32 -5.17
N LYS A 681 -23.70 -1.50 -5.44
CA LYS A 681 -24.82 -1.66 -6.37
C LYS A 681 -26.15 -1.16 -5.81
N LEU A 682 -26.45 -1.51 -4.56
CA LEU A 682 -27.74 -1.20 -3.94
C LEU A 682 -27.78 0.24 -3.40
N GLY A 683 -26.65 0.71 -2.84
CA GLY A 683 -26.51 2.02 -2.21
C GLY A 683 -26.51 3.19 -3.18
N PHE A 684 -26.31 4.38 -2.63
CA PHE A 684 -26.29 5.67 -3.32
C PHE A 684 -25.00 6.44 -2.97
N PRO A 685 -23.84 5.98 -3.46
CA PRO A 685 -22.52 6.52 -3.07
C PRO A 685 -22.27 7.97 -3.49
N ARG A 686 -23.12 8.54 -4.36
CA ARG A 686 -22.97 9.91 -4.86
C ARG A 686 -24.02 10.80 -4.23
N ARG A 687 -23.56 11.89 -3.63
CA ARG A 687 -24.39 12.81 -2.85
C ARG A 687 -23.98 14.26 -3.08
N TYR A 688 -24.97 15.12 -3.20
CA TYR A 688 -24.80 16.57 -3.32
C TYR A 688 -25.78 17.28 -2.40
N SER A 689 -25.37 18.39 -1.79
CA SER A 689 -26.36 19.31 -1.22
C SER A 689 -27.27 19.82 -2.34
N PHE A 690 -28.49 20.21 -2.01
CA PHE A 690 -29.41 20.76 -3.01
C PHE A 690 -28.81 21.97 -3.74
N GLU A 691 -28.09 22.83 -3.02
CA GLU A 691 -27.39 23.98 -3.60
C GLU A 691 -26.30 23.55 -4.60
N GLN A 692 -25.44 22.60 -4.22
CA GLN A 692 -24.40 22.09 -5.10
C GLN A 692 -24.98 21.43 -6.35
N PHE A 693 -26.01 20.61 -6.18
CA PHE A 693 -26.66 19.90 -7.27
C PHE A 693 -27.32 20.88 -8.24
N ALA A 694 -28.14 21.80 -7.73
CA ALA A 694 -28.80 22.82 -8.52
C ALA A 694 -27.76 23.66 -9.28
N LYS A 695 -26.74 24.19 -8.60
CA LYS A 695 -25.69 25.00 -9.25
C LYS A 695 -24.96 24.23 -10.36
N ARG A 696 -24.71 22.94 -10.16
CA ARG A 696 -23.95 22.10 -11.09
C ARG A 696 -24.76 21.68 -12.31
N TYR A 697 -26.01 21.27 -12.11
CA TYR A 697 -26.84 20.62 -13.12
C TYR A 697 -28.00 21.48 -13.64
N ARG A 698 -28.13 22.74 -13.21
CA ARG A 698 -29.15 23.68 -13.75
C ARG A 698 -29.10 23.81 -15.27
N CYS A 699 -27.92 23.67 -15.87
CA CYS A 699 -27.76 23.69 -17.33
C CYS A 699 -28.51 22.58 -18.08
N LEU A 700 -28.95 21.51 -17.40
CA LEU A 700 -29.74 20.43 -18.00
C LEU A 700 -31.22 20.81 -18.20
N LEU A 701 -31.66 21.93 -17.63
CA LEU A 701 -33.03 22.42 -17.79
C LEU A 701 -33.16 23.21 -19.09
N SER A 702 -34.08 22.80 -19.96
CA SER A 702 -34.37 23.49 -21.22
C SER A 702 -35.14 24.79 -21.04
N ASN A 703 -35.90 24.92 -19.94
CA ASN A 703 -36.80 26.04 -19.67
C ASN A 703 -36.36 26.81 -18.42
N SER A 704 -36.57 28.12 -18.45
CA SER A 704 -36.50 28.97 -17.25
C SER A 704 -37.51 28.47 -16.22
N ILE A 705 -37.05 28.20 -14.99
CA ILE A 705 -37.93 27.88 -13.86
C ILE A 705 -37.95 29.11 -12.95
N ASP A 706 -39.14 29.52 -12.53
CA ASP A 706 -39.36 30.73 -11.70
C ASP A 706 -38.95 30.55 -10.23
N THR A 707 -38.54 29.35 -9.81
CA THR A 707 -38.07 29.08 -8.45
C THR A 707 -36.55 29.25 -8.31
N THR A 708 -36.15 29.82 -7.18
CA THR A 708 -34.77 29.93 -6.74
C THR A 708 -34.42 28.89 -5.67
N ASP A 709 -35.40 28.13 -5.15
CA ASP A 709 -35.16 27.11 -4.14
C ASP A 709 -34.34 25.96 -4.71
N PRO A 710 -33.13 25.68 -4.17
CA PRO A 710 -32.28 24.63 -4.69
C PRO A 710 -32.91 23.23 -4.65
N LYS A 711 -33.79 22.96 -3.69
CA LYS A 711 -34.44 21.66 -3.55
C LYS A 711 -35.49 21.45 -4.64
N GLU A 712 -36.36 22.44 -4.88
CA GLU A 712 -37.29 22.42 -6.01
C GLU A 712 -36.59 22.30 -7.36
N ILE A 713 -35.51 23.06 -7.60
CA ILE A 713 -34.70 22.96 -8.82
C ILE A 713 -34.16 21.53 -8.99
N THR A 714 -33.65 20.93 -7.91
CA THR A 714 -33.16 19.55 -7.91
C THR A 714 -34.26 18.57 -8.31
N ILE A 715 -35.47 18.71 -7.73
CA ILE A 715 -36.63 17.86 -8.06
C ILE A 715 -37.02 18.03 -9.53
N HIS A 716 -37.08 19.26 -10.05
CA HIS A 716 -37.40 19.52 -11.45
C HIS A 716 -36.40 18.87 -12.41
N ILE A 717 -35.11 18.98 -12.12
CA ILE A 717 -34.05 18.31 -12.91
C ILE A 717 -34.31 16.80 -12.90
N LEU A 718 -34.55 16.20 -11.73
CA LEU A 718 -34.75 14.76 -11.60
C LEU A 718 -36.05 14.25 -12.27
N ASN A 719 -37.13 15.03 -12.22
CA ASN A 719 -38.42 14.67 -12.82
C ASN A 719 -38.40 14.67 -14.35
N ASN A 720 -37.49 15.43 -14.97
CA ASN A 720 -37.31 15.40 -16.42
C ASN A 720 -36.62 14.12 -16.92
N PHE A 721 -36.15 13.23 -16.03
CA PHE A 721 -35.50 12.00 -16.44
C PHE A 721 -36.48 10.86 -16.74
N PRO A 722 -36.12 9.95 -17.67
CA PRO A 722 -36.95 8.79 -17.97
C PRO A 722 -37.21 7.90 -16.72
N PRO A 723 -38.38 7.25 -16.61
CA PRO A 723 -38.76 6.44 -15.45
C PRO A 723 -37.75 5.34 -15.05
N LYS A 724 -36.91 4.88 -15.99
CA LYS A 724 -35.83 3.90 -15.74
C LYS A 724 -34.78 4.38 -14.72
N PHE A 725 -34.74 5.67 -14.40
CA PHE A 725 -33.81 6.25 -13.43
C PHE A 725 -34.45 6.54 -12.06
N THR A 726 -35.77 6.42 -11.90
CA THR A 726 -36.46 6.74 -10.64
C THR A 726 -35.96 5.91 -9.46
N SER A 727 -35.58 4.65 -9.68
CA SER A 727 -35.00 3.78 -8.63
C SER A 727 -33.51 4.02 -8.37
N LYS A 728 -32.88 4.96 -9.09
CA LYS A 728 -31.42 5.23 -9.03
C LYS A 728 -31.07 6.48 -8.23
N TYR A 729 -32.05 7.19 -7.68
CA TYR A 729 -31.84 8.28 -6.74
C TYR A 729 -32.82 8.21 -5.57
N GLN A 730 -32.48 8.89 -4.49
CA GLN A 730 -33.37 9.21 -3.39
C GLN A 730 -33.10 10.64 -2.90
N ILE A 731 -34.15 11.30 -2.41
CA ILE A 731 -34.07 12.65 -1.88
C ILE A 731 -34.07 12.55 -0.36
N GLY A 732 -32.98 12.99 0.27
CA GLY A 732 -32.86 13.05 1.71
C GLY A 732 -33.46 14.34 2.30
N ILE A 733 -33.05 14.63 3.53
CA ILE A 733 -33.46 15.85 4.25
C ILE A 733 -32.71 17.05 3.67
N THR A 734 -31.40 16.94 3.48
CA THR A 734 -30.50 18.04 3.09
C THR A 734 -29.80 17.83 1.74
N LYS A 735 -29.82 16.60 1.22
CA LYS A 735 -29.05 16.19 0.05
C LYS A 735 -29.87 15.33 -0.90
N VAL A 736 -29.43 15.30 -2.15
CA VAL A 736 -29.84 14.27 -3.12
C VAL A 736 -28.79 13.18 -3.16
N PHE A 737 -29.25 11.93 -3.16
CA PHE A 737 -28.44 10.71 -3.22
C PHE A 737 -28.70 9.99 -4.53
N MET A 738 -27.65 9.54 -5.21
CA MET A 738 -27.76 8.86 -6.48
C MET A 738 -26.73 7.75 -6.64
N ARG A 739 -27.06 6.80 -7.50
CA ARG A 739 -26.13 5.76 -7.97
C ARG A 739 -25.13 6.35 -8.95
N GLU A 740 -23.92 5.79 -9.01
CA GLU A 740 -22.87 6.22 -9.96
C GLU A 740 -23.35 6.19 -11.41
N SER A 741 -24.20 5.22 -11.77
CA SER A 741 -24.76 5.16 -13.13
C SER A 741 -25.66 6.36 -13.51
N LEU A 742 -26.29 7.01 -12.52
CA LEU A 742 -27.09 8.22 -12.77
C LEU A 742 -26.18 9.46 -12.80
N GLU A 743 -25.24 9.59 -11.86
CA GLU A 743 -24.23 10.67 -11.87
C GLU A 743 -23.46 10.68 -13.20
N TYR A 744 -23.01 9.51 -13.67
CA TYR A 744 -22.35 9.34 -14.96
C TYR A 744 -23.19 9.93 -16.12
N HIS A 745 -24.48 9.62 -16.13
CA HIS A 745 -25.38 10.11 -17.17
C HIS A 745 -25.55 11.63 -17.09
N LEU A 746 -25.74 12.17 -15.88
CA LEU A 746 -25.85 13.61 -15.65
C LEU A 746 -24.61 14.37 -16.12
N GLU A 747 -23.41 13.89 -15.78
CA GLU A 747 -22.16 14.50 -16.20
C GLU A 747 -21.93 14.40 -17.70
N LYS A 748 -22.35 13.30 -18.33
CA LYS A 748 -22.27 13.14 -19.79
C LYS A 748 -23.12 14.18 -20.51
N GLU A 749 -24.42 14.29 -20.15
CA GLU A 749 -25.32 15.29 -20.75
C GLU A 749 -24.82 16.72 -20.51
N ARG A 750 -24.38 17.00 -19.28
CA ARG A 750 -23.79 18.30 -18.91
C ARG A 750 -22.55 18.61 -19.75
N SER A 751 -21.66 17.64 -19.97
CA SER A 751 -20.47 17.84 -20.78
C SER A 751 -20.80 18.18 -22.23
N VAL A 752 -21.85 17.58 -22.80
CA VAL A 752 -22.30 17.90 -24.17
C VAL A 752 -22.74 19.36 -24.25
N ILE A 753 -23.62 19.80 -23.33
CA ILE A 753 -24.12 21.18 -23.29
C ILE A 753 -22.97 22.19 -23.10
N LEU A 754 -22.04 21.90 -22.19
CA LEU A 754 -20.89 22.79 -21.96
C LEU A 754 -19.96 22.87 -23.16
N ASN A 755 -19.76 21.77 -23.90
CA ASN A 755 -18.94 21.76 -25.12
C ASN A 755 -19.58 22.58 -26.25
N GLU A 756 -20.90 22.51 -26.41
CA GLU A 756 -21.65 23.32 -27.37
C GLU A 756 -21.61 24.81 -27.01
N ALA A 757 -21.78 25.14 -25.73
CA ALA A 757 -21.66 26.50 -25.22
C ALA A 757 -20.25 27.06 -25.44
N ALA A 758 -19.21 26.28 -25.10
CA ALA A 758 -17.82 26.65 -25.32
C ALA A 758 -17.51 26.88 -26.81
N SER A 759 -17.99 26.00 -27.68
CA SER A 759 -17.84 26.15 -29.14
C SER A 759 -18.50 27.41 -29.66
N THR A 760 -19.68 27.75 -29.13
CA THR A 760 -20.41 28.99 -29.48
C THR A 760 -19.65 30.24 -29.03
N ILE A 761 -19.17 30.26 -27.78
CA ILE A 761 -18.36 31.37 -27.25
C ILE A 761 -17.06 31.52 -28.05
N GLN A 762 -16.34 30.43 -28.30
CA GLN A 762 -15.11 30.44 -29.07
C GLN A 762 -15.34 30.94 -30.50
N ARG A 763 -16.40 30.48 -31.17
CA ARG A 763 -16.77 30.94 -32.52
C ARG A 763 -17.01 32.44 -32.53
N THR A 764 -17.82 32.95 -31.58
CA THR A 764 -18.15 34.38 -31.49
C THR A 764 -16.91 35.23 -31.22
N ILE A 765 -16.06 34.83 -30.27
CA ILE A 765 -14.84 35.57 -29.92
C ILE A 765 -13.84 35.56 -31.08
N LYS A 766 -13.58 34.40 -31.71
CA LYS A 766 -12.67 34.28 -32.85
C LYS A 766 -13.14 35.16 -34.01
N SER A 767 -14.43 35.13 -34.33
CA SER A 767 -15.03 35.98 -35.37
C SER A 767 -14.90 37.46 -35.04
N TYR A 768 -15.15 37.86 -33.79
CA TYR A 768 -14.99 39.24 -33.33
C TYR A 768 -13.54 39.73 -33.47
N ILE A 769 -12.56 38.94 -33.01
CA ILE A 769 -11.13 39.28 -33.11
C ILE A 769 -10.72 39.41 -34.58
N GLN A 770 -11.09 38.44 -35.43
CA GLN A 770 -10.73 38.46 -36.84
C GLN A 770 -11.34 39.65 -37.57
N ARG A 771 -12.62 39.96 -37.32
CA ARG A 771 -13.30 41.13 -37.88
C ARG A 771 -12.62 42.42 -37.47
N ARG A 772 -12.31 42.59 -36.18
CA ARG A 772 -11.62 43.78 -35.66
C ARG A 772 -10.23 43.95 -36.29
N ASN A 773 -9.48 42.86 -36.45
CA ASN A 773 -8.17 42.90 -37.10
C ASN A 773 -8.27 43.28 -38.58
N PHE A 774 -9.24 42.71 -39.30
CA PHE A 774 -9.51 43.06 -40.69
C PHE A 774 -9.92 44.53 -40.86
N GLU A 775 -10.82 45.03 -40.02
CA GLU A 775 -11.25 46.44 -40.04
C GLU A 775 -10.07 47.40 -39.77
N LYS A 776 -9.19 47.06 -38.82
CA LYS A 776 -7.95 47.82 -38.57
C LYS A 776 -7.02 47.83 -39.78
N GLN A 777 -6.74 46.67 -40.38
CA GLN A 777 -5.88 46.55 -41.56
C GLN A 777 -6.46 47.32 -42.74
N ARG A 778 -7.76 47.18 -43.00
CA ARG A 778 -8.46 47.91 -44.06
C ARG A 778 -8.37 49.42 -43.84
N HIS A 779 -8.60 49.90 -42.62
CA HIS A 779 -8.50 51.32 -42.31
C HIS A 779 -7.08 51.87 -42.53
N ALA A 780 -6.05 51.13 -42.09
CA ALA A 780 -4.65 51.50 -42.32
C ALA A 780 -4.30 51.57 -43.81
N VAL A 781 -4.72 50.57 -44.60
CA VAL A 781 -4.51 50.55 -46.06
C VAL A 781 -5.18 51.74 -46.74
N LEU A 782 -6.43 52.07 -46.36
CA LEU A 782 -7.14 53.22 -46.93
C LEU A 782 -6.46 54.55 -46.62
N ILE A 783 -5.91 54.72 -45.40
CA ILE A 783 -5.12 55.91 -45.04
C ILE A 783 -3.86 56.00 -45.90
N LEU A 784 -3.09 54.91 -46.00
CA LEU A 784 -1.86 54.87 -46.80
C LEU A 784 -2.13 55.16 -48.28
N GLN A 785 -3.14 54.51 -48.86
CA GLN A 785 -3.55 54.76 -50.25
C GLN A 785 -3.96 56.21 -50.48
N ARG A 786 -4.73 56.81 -49.55
CA ARG A 786 -5.13 58.22 -49.64
C ARG A 786 -3.93 59.15 -49.61
N GLN A 787 -2.98 58.95 -48.70
CA GLN A 787 -1.79 59.79 -48.59
C GLN A 787 -0.86 59.61 -49.80
N TYR A 788 -0.71 58.38 -50.28
CA TYR A 788 0.11 58.10 -51.46
C TYR A 788 -0.47 58.75 -52.73
N ARG A 789 -1.79 58.65 -52.95
CA ARG A 789 -2.48 59.35 -54.05
C ARG A 789 -2.27 60.87 -53.97
N ARG A 790 -2.46 61.46 -52.78
CA ARG A 790 -2.20 62.89 -52.55
C ARG A 790 -0.74 63.28 -52.83
N TRP A 791 0.21 62.44 -52.43
CA TRP A 791 1.63 62.68 -52.71
C TRP A 791 1.93 62.62 -54.21
N ILE A 792 1.38 61.66 -54.94
CA ILE A 792 1.49 61.58 -56.41
C ILE A 792 0.91 62.84 -57.06
N ASP A 793 -0.30 63.24 -56.66
CA ASP A 793 -0.98 64.40 -57.24
C ASP A 793 -0.21 65.70 -56.97
N ASN A 794 0.40 65.85 -55.80
CA ASN A 794 1.26 67.00 -55.47
C ASN A 794 2.63 67.00 -56.18
N LYS A 795 3.03 65.88 -56.80
CA LYS A 795 4.32 65.73 -57.49
C LYS A 795 4.22 65.96 -59.00
N LYS A 796 3.00 65.92 -59.55
CA LYS A 796 2.68 66.40 -60.89
C LYS A 796 2.45 67.91 -60.84
#